data_AF-A0A8C9RJQ8-F1
#
_entry.id   AF-A0A8C9RJQ8-F1
#
_cell.length_a   1.000
_cell.length_b   1.000
_cell.length_c   1.000
_cell.angle_alpha   90.00
_cell.angle_beta   90.00
_cell.angle_gamma   90.00
#
_symmetry.space_group_name_H-M   'P 1'
#
loop_
_entity.id
_entity.type
_entity.pdbx_description
1 polymer ?
#
loop_
_entity_poly.entity_id
_entity_poly.type
_entity_poly.pdbx_seq_one_letter_code
_entity_poly.pdbx_strand_id
1 'polypeptide(L)'
;MTKKRKRQHDFQKVKLKVGKKKPKADNATDVNFRTKGIRLPEQLKKVGTGPSTHRQLSIKDLLSQLHHYSGGVKQGALAGLRELLSQNPHLLEQHLSSVLSEVAAVFTDKEPAVRSAALRLLRFVAQCVPAERVAPFFPLLSAHLTCAMTHIAEGVQEDALRVLDVLLEHYPALLSGHSAVLLRNFLELISQRRLSQGGKSSTEHRAGDWALSVNPDRTVTGQQWRLTVLLRLSRFLQAVVEERPMEDGVVSGHVLDPEGREKGVVTPLELTWEEHTFGKGGLQVFEHSGAQPSTASSFRLRPNTEPGGGTTEGLASAEIVRNFASTLVPLLLEVWVEALASEHGKTESDHLLAPETISLLYQVLTILQLLRRLAPQQHHQEDLDSWFRSSYLNDFKHHFMKNFPYGLLEVARHKKKGDVKRSKQQQVAAGSAGAMEPLTLNLTLCQVMVSLSSRTRGGQDADWLGPIRAFVRDSLSSGAKLSSKHLGALLEVVWRLVLTYKSRAVTEELLQAVHVQYQQRNLTLPVRMLLLRFFSRLYLHEHQGQPHIARSKVLSRWLAGLPLQLVQLGLRNPHLSAELLQIVQAAAAWKNKDLLQSLQTQACRLYDPQEGSMVLLPSESQQRLVQLVYFLPVLPAEVLACLSRCCTTGRISASLAASLVRLVHLRSSLCGWAVDKQEVAVSDVDYFSFLFSTLTGFSSDELSTLQQAREDSVTPPSPLSPLSLYSTPLEQFTHHWDVVEEVCHCLEMVGSRSQCFDVLQNAICRNLTSLRVLPDSTAAALLRAASRLLDPSFLPSEALLRFLSDCCLSLLTLLLGLEQEAAAQDSAQKREAVWGACLAALSSVPRLLRLVLQCARVSDLCEEELPLLAQMLSLMLQHSQLRNHMLANGTLLQHIVQDLTRYCGGDRREQWLTDLLYCYSVTLSTHRGNLGLRDIY
;
A
#
# COMPACT_ATOMS: atom_id res chain seq x y z
N MET A 1 -48.84 84.01 84.51
CA MET A 1 -50.17 83.59 85.01
C MET A 1 -50.55 82.24 84.39
N THR A 2 -50.89 81.29 85.26
CA THR A 2 -51.35 79.92 85.03
C THR A 2 -52.62 79.79 84.18
N LYS A 3 -52.79 78.68 83.43
CA LYS A 3 -54.10 77.99 83.30
C LYS A 3 -54.02 76.55 82.70
N LYS A 4 -54.07 75.59 83.63
CA LYS A 4 -54.73 74.26 83.66
C LYS A 4 -55.03 73.48 82.36
N ARG A 5 -54.45 72.27 82.30
CA ARG A 5 -54.94 71.08 81.56
C ARG A 5 -56.41 70.78 81.89
N LYS A 6 -57.27 70.58 80.87
CA LYS A 6 -58.61 69.95 81.00
C LYS A 6 -58.47 68.43 80.79
N ARG A 7 -58.99 67.63 81.73
CA ARG A 7 -59.27 66.19 81.54
C ARG A 7 -60.38 66.01 80.48
N GLN A 8 -60.22 65.06 79.56
CA GLN A 8 -61.28 64.54 78.67
C GLN A 8 -61.37 63.01 78.81
N HIS A 9 -62.60 62.49 78.78
CA HIS A 9 -63.08 61.22 79.34
C HIS A 9 -62.56 59.92 78.68
N ASP A 10 -62.50 58.82 79.47
CA ASP A 10 -62.03 57.48 79.08
C ASP A 10 -62.91 56.77 78.02
N PHE A 11 -64.18 57.19 77.87
CA PHE A 11 -65.08 56.67 76.85
C PHE A 11 -65.66 57.80 76.01
N GLN A 12 -65.24 57.86 74.75
CA GLN A 12 -65.81 58.77 73.75
C GLN A 12 -66.72 57.99 72.81
N LYS A 13 -68.03 58.12 72.99
CA LYS A 13 -69.00 57.65 71.98
C LYS A 13 -68.84 58.49 70.70
N VAL A 14 -68.35 57.85 69.64
CA VAL A 14 -68.20 58.47 68.32
C VAL A 14 -69.57 58.90 67.80
N LYS A 15 -69.71 60.19 67.43
CA LYS A 15 -70.96 60.75 66.88
C LYS A 15 -71.42 59.97 65.65
N LEU A 16 -72.68 59.53 65.65
CA LEU A 16 -73.35 58.86 64.54
C LEU A 16 -73.30 59.74 63.28
N LYS A 17 -72.50 59.34 62.29
CA LYS A 17 -72.51 59.93 60.96
C LYS A 17 -73.44 59.12 60.06
N VAL A 18 -74.58 59.71 59.72
CA VAL A 18 -75.62 59.13 58.86
C VAL A 18 -75.01 58.79 57.49
N GLY A 19 -75.28 57.58 56.97
CA GLY A 19 -74.76 57.08 55.69
C GLY A 19 -73.53 56.18 55.76
N LYS A 20 -72.92 55.98 56.93
CA LYS A 20 -71.84 54.98 57.13
C LYS A 20 -72.36 53.77 57.90
N LYS A 21 -71.92 52.55 57.53
CA LYS A 21 -72.27 51.30 58.23
C LYS A 21 -71.94 51.44 59.72
N LYS A 22 -72.88 51.03 60.57
CA LYS A 22 -72.75 51.08 62.04
C LYS A 22 -71.42 50.40 62.44
N PRO A 23 -70.51 51.09 63.14
CA PRO A 23 -69.27 50.47 63.60
C PRO A 23 -69.61 49.28 64.50
N LYS A 24 -68.81 48.20 64.39
CA LYS A 24 -68.95 47.03 65.26
C LYS A 24 -68.80 47.49 66.72
N ALA A 25 -69.51 46.82 67.63
CA ALA A 25 -69.42 47.15 69.05
C ALA A 25 -67.97 47.03 69.54
N ASP A 26 -67.55 47.86 70.50
CA ASP A 26 -66.15 47.93 70.97
C ASP A 26 -65.63 46.60 71.54
N ASN A 27 -66.54 45.67 71.89
CA ASN A 27 -66.21 44.32 72.35
C ASN A 27 -66.14 43.26 71.24
N ALA A 28 -66.24 43.64 69.96
CA ALA A 28 -66.22 42.70 68.84
C ALA A 28 -64.79 42.32 68.44
N THR A 29 -64.40 41.06 68.68
CA THR A 29 -63.12 40.51 68.22
C THR A 29 -63.16 40.26 66.71
N ASP A 30 -62.18 40.81 65.97
CA ASP A 30 -62.06 40.56 64.53
C ASP A 30 -61.32 39.24 64.27
N VAL A 31 -62.03 38.26 63.71
CA VAL A 31 -61.51 36.93 63.37
C VAL A 31 -60.95 36.84 61.94
N ASN A 32 -60.86 37.96 61.21
CA ASN A 32 -60.24 37.98 59.89
C ASN A 32 -58.71 38.04 59.99
N PHE A 33 -58.06 36.89 60.01
CA PHE A 33 -56.62 36.81 59.74
C PHE A 33 -56.36 36.14 58.40
N ARG A 34 -55.27 36.56 57.75
CA ARG A 34 -54.75 35.95 56.52
C ARG A 34 -53.31 35.54 56.74
N THR A 35 -53.01 34.27 56.51
CA THR A 35 -51.66 33.72 56.51
C THR A 35 -51.12 33.66 55.08
N LYS A 36 -49.89 34.14 54.87
CA LYS A 36 -49.13 33.99 53.61
C LYS A 36 -47.87 33.16 53.89
N GLY A 37 -47.60 32.15 53.07
CA GLY A 37 -46.39 31.35 53.19
C GLY A 37 -45.14 32.14 52.82
N ILE A 38 -44.07 32.00 53.61
CA ILE A 38 -42.76 32.60 53.35
C ILE A 38 -42.09 31.78 52.23
N ARG A 39 -41.78 32.42 51.08
CA ARG A 39 -40.97 31.80 50.02
C ARG A 39 -39.50 32.14 50.25
N LEU A 40 -38.73 31.19 50.77
CA LEU A 40 -37.28 31.29 50.87
C LEU A 40 -36.65 31.06 49.49
N PRO A 41 -35.65 31.86 49.07
CA PRO A 41 -34.87 31.58 47.88
C PRO A 41 -34.15 30.23 48.04
N GLU A 42 -33.98 29.48 46.94
CA GLU A 42 -33.49 28.08 46.93
C GLU A 42 -32.06 27.87 47.46
N GLN A 43 -31.40 28.91 47.94
CA GLN A 43 -30.03 28.93 48.50
C GLN A 43 -29.81 27.97 49.68
N LEU A 44 -30.89 27.43 50.29
CA LEU A 44 -30.84 26.47 51.40
C LEU A 44 -31.02 25.00 50.98
N LYS A 45 -31.26 24.71 49.70
CA LYS A 45 -31.30 23.33 49.20
C LYS A 45 -29.87 22.86 48.93
N LYS A 46 -29.40 21.82 49.63
CA LYS A 46 -28.26 21.03 49.12
C LYS A 46 -28.69 20.43 47.79
N VAL A 47 -28.19 20.97 46.68
CA VAL A 47 -28.44 20.41 45.35
C VAL A 47 -27.82 19.00 45.33
N GLY A 48 -28.65 18.00 45.01
CA GLY A 48 -28.37 16.59 45.24
C GLY A 48 -27.36 15.96 44.29
N THR A 49 -26.78 14.83 44.74
CA THR A 49 -26.31 13.59 44.05
C THR A 49 -25.69 13.62 42.64
N GLY A 50 -25.52 14.77 42.00
CA GLY A 50 -24.93 14.91 40.67
C GLY A 50 -23.43 15.19 40.71
N PRO A 51 -22.71 14.98 39.60
CA PRO A 51 -21.28 15.27 39.51
C PRO A 51 -20.99 16.76 39.71
N SER A 52 -20.09 17.07 40.64
CA SER A 52 -19.65 18.42 40.98
C SER A 52 -18.13 18.49 41.10
N THR A 53 -17.56 19.69 40.92
CA THR A 53 -16.12 19.93 41.16
C THR A 53 -15.74 19.77 42.63
N HIS A 54 -14.44 19.78 42.96
CA HIS A 54 -13.95 19.85 44.35
C HIS A 54 -14.55 21.03 45.15
N ARG A 55 -14.99 22.10 44.46
CA ARG A 55 -15.67 23.26 45.05
C ARG A 55 -17.19 23.10 45.14
N GLN A 56 -17.73 21.91 44.89
CA GLN A 56 -19.16 21.60 44.91
C GLN A 56 -19.98 22.43 43.90
N LEU A 57 -19.37 22.81 42.77
CA LEU A 57 -20.05 23.52 41.68
C LEU A 57 -20.48 22.55 40.59
N SER A 58 -21.75 22.66 40.15
CA SER A 58 -22.29 21.91 39.01
C SER A 58 -21.88 22.54 37.67
N ILE A 59 -22.06 21.81 36.57
CA ILE A 59 -21.78 22.35 35.22
C ILE A 59 -22.59 23.62 34.91
N LYS A 60 -23.84 23.71 35.39
CA LYS A 60 -24.69 24.90 35.20
C LYS A 60 -24.16 26.10 35.97
N ASP A 61 -23.68 25.89 37.20
CA ASP A 61 -23.09 26.95 38.02
C ASP A 61 -21.84 27.50 37.35
N LEU A 62 -20.97 26.60 36.85
CA LEU A 62 -19.74 26.97 36.16
C LEU A 62 -20.00 27.75 34.87
N LEU A 63 -20.94 27.30 34.03
CA LEU A 63 -21.32 28.02 32.81
C LEU A 63 -21.90 29.41 33.14
N SER A 64 -22.69 29.53 34.20
CA SER A 64 -23.23 30.85 34.63
C SER A 64 -22.13 31.81 35.11
N GLN A 65 -21.06 31.28 35.72
CA GLN A 65 -19.93 32.08 36.21
C GLN A 65 -19.06 32.65 35.09
N LEU A 66 -19.17 32.14 33.86
CA LEU A 66 -18.48 32.70 32.69
C LEU A 66 -19.01 34.09 32.31
N HIS A 67 -20.22 34.47 32.74
CA HIS A 67 -20.79 35.80 32.53
C HIS A 67 -20.46 36.79 33.65
N HIS A 68 -19.70 36.37 34.66
CA HIS A 68 -19.40 37.22 35.80
C HIS A 68 -18.38 38.33 35.45
N TYR A 69 -18.54 39.53 36.01
CA TYR A 69 -17.66 40.68 35.69
C TYR A 69 -16.20 40.49 36.12
N SER A 70 -15.94 39.66 37.13
CA SER A 70 -14.59 39.36 37.65
C SER A 70 -13.89 38.29 36.81
N GLY A 71 -12.74 38.64 36.23
CA GLY A 71 -11.90 37.73 35.46
C GLY A 71 -11.38 36.53 36.27
N GLY A 72 -11.09 36.70 37.56
CA GLY A 72 -10.66 35.59 38.42
C GLY A 72 -11.75 34.52 38.61
N VAL A 73 -13.02 34.95 38.67
CA VAL A 73 -14.17 34.03 38.75
C VAL A 73 -14.33 33.28 37.43
N LYS A 74 -14.29 33.99 36.29
CA LYS A 74 -14.34 33.39 34.95
C LYS A 74 -13.22 32.37 34.72
N GLN A 75 -11.99 32.71 35.08
CA GLN A 75 -10.83 31.81 34.99
C GLN A 75 -11.03 30.57 35.86
N GLY A 76 -11.50 30.75 37.10
CA GLY A 76 -11.83 29.64 38.01
C GLY A 76 -12.92 28.73 37.46
N ALA A 77 -13.94 29.30 36.82
CA ALA A 77 -15.02 28.56 36.18
C ALA A 77 -14.53 27.73 34.99
N LEU A 78 -13.68 28.28 34.12
CA LEU A 78 -13.07 27.54 32.99
C LEU A 78 -12.18 26.38 33.47
N ALA A 79 -11.41 26.60 34.54
CA ALA A 79 -10.61 25.54 35.15
C ALA A 79 -11.51 24.45 35.79
N GLY A 80 -12.58 24.86 36.48
CA GLY A 80 -13.57 23.95 37.05
C GLY A 80 -14.34 23.15 36.00
N LEU A 81 -14.66 23.73 34.83
CA LEU A 81 -15.26 23.00 33.71
C LEU A 81 -14.32 21.92 33.21
N ARG A 82 -13.03 22.23 33.05
CA ARG A 82 -12.03 21.23 32.64
C ARG A 82 -11.92 20.08 33.66
N GLU A 83 -11.85 20.41 34.95
CA GLU A 83 -11.83 19.42 36.04
C GLU A 83 -13.06 18.50 35.97
N LEU A 84 -14.26 19.10 35.94
CA LEU A 84 -15.52 18.37 35.96
C LEU A 84 -15.69 17.44 34.74
N LEU A 85 -15.41 17.95 33.54
CA LEU A 85 -15.53 17.21 32.30
C LEU A 85 -14.47 16.11 32.16
N SER A 86 -13.28 16.30 32.74
CA SER A 86 -12.25 15.25 32.77
C SER A 86 -12.62 14.07 33.67
N GLN A 87 -13.31 14.34 34.77
CA GLN A 87 -13.78 13.31 35.71
C GLN A 87 -15.09 12.66 35.24
N ASN A 88 -15.89 13.36 34.44
CA ASN A 88 -17.22 12.92 33.99
C ASN A 88 -17.41 13.15 32.48
N PRO A 89 -16.80 12.33 31.59
CA PRO A 89 -16.85 12.54 30.15
C PRO A 89 -18.26 12.57 29.55
N HIS A 90 -19.20 11.82 30.11
CA HIS A 90 -20.60 11.80 29.65
C HIS A 90 -21.29 13.18 29.71
N LEU A 91 -20.87 14.06 30.63
CA LEU A 91 -21.41 15.42 30.71
C LEU A 91 -21.03 16.27 29.50
N LEU A 92 -19.86 16.00 28.90
CA LEU A 92 -19.41 16.71 27.71
C LEU A 92 -20.36 16.44 26.54
N GLU A 93 -20.80 15.19 26.37
CA GLU A 93 -21.73 14.82 25.31
C GLU A 93 -23.12 15.46 25.51
N GLN A 94 -23.58 15.53 26.76
CA GLN A 94 -24.88 16.14 27.10
C GLN A 94 -24.91 17.67 26.96
N HIS A 95 -23.78 18.34 27.20
CA HIS A 95 -23.69 19.80 27.27
C HIS A 95 -22.77 20.42 26.21
N LEU A 96 -22.39 19.67 25.17
CA LEU A 96 -21.40 20.10 24.16
C LEU A 96 -21.71 21.47 23.55
N SER A 97 -22.97 21.70 23.15
CA SER A 97 -23.41 22.95 22.55
C SER A 97 -23.17 24.16 23.48
N SER A 98 -23.60 24.05 24.74
CA SER A 98 -23.45 25.12 25.73
C SER A 98 -21.99 25.36 26.08
N VAL A 99 -21.20 24.28 26.24
CA VAL A 99 -19.76 24.39 26.52
C VAL A 99 -19.02 25.08 25.38
N LEU A 100 -19.25 24.66 24.13
CA LEU A 100 -18.59 25.28 22.96
C LEU A 100 -19.00 26.75 22.78
N SER A 101 -20.29 27.07 22.95
CA SER A 101 -20.78 28.45 22.82
C SER A 101 -20.15 29.38 23.86
N GLU A 102 -20.14 28.96 25.12
CA GLU A 102 -19.63 29.81 26.21
C GLU A 102 -18.11 29.94 26.16
N VAL A 103 -17.39 28.88 25.78
CA VAL A 103 -15.93 28.95 25.58
C VAL A 103 -15.58 29.86 24.41
N ALA A 104 -16.32 29.81 23.30
CA ALA A 104 -16.11 30.66 22.14
C ALA A 104 -16.29 32.15 22.45
N ALA A 105 -17.33 32.49 23.24
CA ALA A 105 -17.61 33.87 23.64
C ALA A 105 -16.46 34.53 24.41
N VAL A 106 -15.65 33.74 25.11
CA VAL A 106 -14.56 34.21 25.97
C VAL A 106 -13.23 34.38 25.21
N PHE A 107 -13.17 34.06 23.90
CA PHE A 107 -11.98 34.31 23.07
C PHE A 107 -11.60 35.80 23.00
N THR A 108 -12.57 36.70 23.13
CA THR A 108 -12.37 38.16 23.11
C THR A 108 -12.38 38.80 24.50
N ASP A 109 -12.27 38.00 25.58
CA ASP A 109 -12.27 38.55 26.94
C ASP A 109 -11.07 39.48 27.17
N LYS A 110 -11.30 40.57 27.90
CA LYS A 110 -10.28 41.58 28.19
C LYS A 110 -9.09 41.03 28.97
N GLU A 111 -9.31 40.03 29.84
CA GLU A 111 -8.28 39.50 30.73
C GLU A 111 -7.49 38.37 30.05
N PRO A 112 -6.15 38.47 29.90
CA PRO A 112 -5.33 37.45 29.24
C PRO A 112 -5.36 36.09 29.97
N ALA A 113 -5.47 36.11 31.30
CA ALA A 113 -5.56 34.89 32.11
C ALA A 113 -6.83 34.07 31.80
N VAL A 114 -7.94 34.77 31.48
CA VAL A 114 -9.21 34.15 31.12
C VAL A 114 -9.11 33.53 29.73
N ARG A 115 -8.59 34.27 28.73
CA ARG A 115 -8.36 33.74 27.38
C ARG A 115 -7.45 32.50 27.39
N SER A 116 -6.38 32.53 28.18
CA SER A 116 -5.48 31.38 28.36
C SER A 116 -6.17 30.17 29.01
N ALA A 117 -7.08 30.38 29.94
CA ALA A 117 -7.91 29.31 30.50
C ALA A 117 -8.91 28.74 29.47
N ALA A 118 -9.51 29.61 28.65
CA ALA A 118 -10.44 29.21 27.59
C ALA A 118 -9.72 28.36 26.52
N LEU A 119 -8.52 28.77 26.09
CA LEU A 119 -7.69 28.01 25.15
C LEU A 119 -7.35 26.60 25.69
N ARG A 120 -7.02 26.49 26.98
CA ARG A 120 -6.72 25.18 27.61
C ARG A 120 -7.95 24.28 27.67
N LEU A 121 -9.12 24.85 27.93
CA LEU A 121 -10.38 24.10 27.92
C LEU A 121 -10.76 23.69 26.49
N LEU A 122 -10.63 24.58 25.50
CA LEU A 122 -10.88 24.28 24.09
C LEU A 122 -10.00 23.12 23.62
N ARG A 123 -8.70 23.12 23.92
CA ARG A 123 -7.79 22.04 23.54
C ARG A 123 -8.18 20.70 24.17
N PHE A 124 -8.61 20.72 25.44
CA PHE A 124 -9.12 19.52 26.09
C PHE A 124 -10.39 18.99 25.40
N VAL A 125 -11.37 19.87 25.13
CA VAL A 125 -12.61 19.48 24.43
C VAL A 125 -12.29 18.94 23.04
N ALA A 126 -11.36 19.57 22.32
CA ALA A 126 -10.97 19.16 20.97
C ALA A 126 -10.29 17.79 20.90
N GLN A 127 -9.60 17.37 21.96
CA GLN A 127 -9.03 16.02 22.07
C GLN A 127 -10.07 14.95 22.37
N CYS A 128 -11.23 15.33 22.91
CA CYS A 128 -12.27 14.40 23.36
C CYS A 128 -13.43 14.25 22.36
N VAL A 129 -13.63 15.18 21.44
CA VAL A 129 -14.82 15.24 20.58
C VAL A 129 -14.43 15.15 19.10
N PRO A 130 -14.98 14.20 18.33
CA PRO A 130 -14.69 14.08 16.89
C PRO A 130 -15.34 15.22 16.09
N ALA A 131 -14.80 15.48 14.90
CA ALA A 131 -15.22 16.57 14.02
C ALA A 131 -16.72 16.53 13.68
N GLU A 132 -17.32 15.35 13.44
CA GLU A 132 -18.74 15.26 13.05
C GLU A 132 -19.68 15.83 14.11
N ARG A 133 -19.32 15.70 15.39
CA ARG A 133 -20.12 16.20 16.51
C ARG A 133 -19.94 17.70 16.75
N VAL A 134 -18.81 18.27 16.34
CA VAL A 134 -18.55 19.71 16.40
C VAL A 134 -19.11 20.46 15.20
N ALA A 135 -19.24 19.79 14.05
CA ALA A 135 -19.66 20.39 12.77
C ALA A 135 -20.88 21.33 12.88
N PRO A 136 -21.99 20.99 13.59
CA PRO A 136 -23.15 21.88 13.70
C PRO A 136 -22.87 23.19 14.44
N PHE A 137 -21.88 23.20 15.34
CA PHE A 137 -21.50 24.36 16.17
C PHE A 137 -20.27 25.08 15.63
N PHE A 138 -19.61 24.54 14.60
CA PHE A 138 -18.38 25.10 14.05
C PHE A 138 -18.54 26.51 13.47
N PRO A 139 -19.67 26.88 12.81
CA PRO A 139 -19.87 28.26 12.36
C PRO A 139 -19.77 29.29 13.49
N LEU A 140 -20.25 28.94 14.70
CA LEU A 140 -20.14 29.80 15.89
C LEU A 140 -18.68 29.96 16.34
N LEU A 141 -17.93 28.85 16.41
CA LEU A 141 -16.50 28.88 16.74
C LEU A 141 -15.70 29.72 15.73
N SER A 142 -15.98 29.54 14.44
CA SER A 142 -15.34 30.30 13.35
C SER A 142 -15.67 31.79 13.40
N ALA A 143 -16.91 32.16 13.76
CA ALA A 143 -17.32 33.55 13.92
C ALA A 143 -16.58 34.23 15.08
N HIS A 144 -16.54 33.59 16.26
CA HIS A 144 -15.82 34.13 17.41
C HIS A 144 -14.30 34.23 17.17
N LEU A 145 -13.72 33.24 16.48
CA LEU A 145 -12.33 33.30 16.05
C LEU A 145 -12.08 34.49 15.10
N THR A 146 -12.96 34.69 14.11
CA THR A 146 -12.89 35.83 13.18
C THR A 146 -12.94 37.17 13.91
N CYS A 147 -13.87 37.32 14.87
CA CYS A 147 -13.94 38.52 15.70
C CYS A 147 -12.67 38.72 16.53
N ALA A 148 -12.07 37.66 17.07
CA ALA A 148 -10.85 37.75 17.86
C ALA A 148 -9.62 38.11 17.00
N MET A 149 -9.52 37.57 15.76
CA MET A 149 -8.44 37.90 14.82
C MET A 149 -8.49 39.35 14.32
N THR A 150 -9.68 39.94 14.24
CA THR A 150 -9.89 41.32 13.77
C THR A 150 -10.09 42.31 14.92
N HIS A 151 -9.84 41.87 16.16
CA HIS A 151 -10.06 42.67 17.36
C HIS A 151 -9.08 43.85 17.45
N ILE A 152 -9.51 44.98 18.01
CA ILE A 152 -8.70 46.21 18.10
C ILE A 152 -7.46 46.03 19.00
N ALA A 153 -7.56 45.19 20.03
CA ALA A 153 -6.44 44.89 20.95
C ALA A 153 -5.55 43.76 20.40
N GLU A 154 -4.27 44.07 20.18
CA GLU A 154 -3.28 43.14 19.61
C GLU A 154 -3.10 41.86 20.44
N GLY A 155 -3.10 41.96 21.77
CA GLY A 155 -3.01 40.77 22.63
C GLY A 155 -4.19 39.79 22.49
N VAL A 156 -5.36 40.26 22.03
CA VAL A 156 -6.49 39.37 21.68
C VAL A 156 -6.26 38.72 20.32
N GLN A 157 -5.73 39.47 19.34
CA GLN A 157 -5.36 38.94 18.03
C GLN A 157 -4.30 37.83 18.17
N GLU A 158 -3.28 38.03 19.01
CA GLU A 158 -2.23 37.04 19.26
C GLU A 158 -2.79 35.74 19.87
N ASP A 159 -3.70 35.85 20.85
CA ASP A 159 -4.36 34.68 21.44
C ASP A 159 -5.33 34.00 20.47
N ALA A 160 -5.97 34.75 19.57
CA ALA A 160 -6.82 34.20 18.52
C ALA A 160 -6.04 33.28 17.58
N LEU A 161 -4.78 33.63 17.26
CA LEU A 161 -3.89 32.77 16.48
C LEU A 161 -3.55 31.45 17.18
N ARG A 162 -3.55 31.42 18.52
CA ARG A 162 -3.39 30.18 19.31
C ARG A 162 -4.67 29.34 19.32
N VAL A 163 -5.84 29.97 19.30
CA VAL A 163 -7.13 29.29 19.12
C VAL A 163 -7.19 28.64 17.75
N LEU A 164 -6.77 29.36 16.71
CA LEU A 164 -6.65 28.82 15.35
C LEU A 164 -5.74 27.58 15.30
N ASP A 165 -4.60 27.59 16.00
CA ASP A 165 -3.69 26.43 16.07
C ASP A 165 -4.42 25.16 16.59
N VAL A 166 -5.27 25.30 17.60
CA VAL A 166 -6.07 24.18 18.16
C VAL A 166 -7.10 23.67 17.14
N LEU A 167 -7.77 24.58 16.42
CA LEU A 167 -8.75 24.19 15.41
C LEU A 167 -8.08 23.53 14.18
N LEU A 168 -6.89 23.99 13.77
CA LEU A 168 -6.11 23.35 12.71
C LEU A 168 -5.63 21.95 13.10
N GLU A 169 -5.26 21.75 14.38
CA GLU A 169 -4.76 20.48 14.89
C GLU A 169 -5.87 19.40 14.96
N HIS A 170 -7.09 19.79 15.33
CA HIS A 170 -8.18 18.82 15.61
C HIS A 170 -9.32 18.84 14.59
N TYR A 171 -9.54 19.95 13.88
CA TYR A 171 -10.69 20.15 12.98
C TYR A 171 -10.33 20.79 11.63
N PRO A 172 -9.29 20.31 10.91
CA PRO A 172 -8.83 20.92 9.66
C PRO A 172 -9.90 20.99 8.57
N ALA A 173 -10.71 19.93 8.40
CA ALA A 173 -11.80 19.86 7.41
C ALA A 173 -12.91 20.91 7.65
N LEU A 174 -13.29 21.14 8.90
CA LEU A 174 -14.33 22.13 9.22
C LEU A 174 -13.83 23.56 8.99
N LEU A 175 -12.55 23.80 9.31
CA LEU A 175 -11.90 25.09 9.16
C LEU A 175 -11.67 25.45 7.68
N SER A 176 -11.32 24.47 6.84
CA SER A 176 -11.11 24.67 5.41
C SER A 176 -12.39 25.10 4.67
N GLY A 177 -13.55 24.62 5.12
CA GLY A 177 -14.87 25.02 4.63
C GLY A 177 -15.22 26.51 4.82
N HIS A 178 -14.55 27.21 5.75
CA HIS A 178 -14.78 28.62 6.08
C HIS A 178 -13.68 29.56 5.56
N SER A 179 -13.00 29.16 4.48
CA SER A 179 -11.73 29.76 4.06
C SER A 179 -11.75 31.22 3.63
N ALA A 180 -12.80 31.70 2.95
CA ALA A 180 -12.83 33.07 2.43
C ALA A 180 -12.73 34.14 3.53
N VAL A 181 -13.42 33.95 4.65
CA VAL A 181 -13.43 34.91 5.78
C VAL A 181 -12.07 34.91 6.48
N LEU A 182 -11.53 33.73 6.77
CA LEU A 182 -10.26 33.60 7.48
C LEU A 182 -9.09 34.16 6.67
N LEU A 183 -9.08 33.95 5.34
CA LEU A 183 -8.05 34.51 4.46
C LEU A 183 -7.99 36.04 4.50
N ARG A 184 -9.15 36.70 4.55
CA ARG A 184 -9.20 38.16 4.70
C ARG A 184 -8.63 38.61 6.04
N ASN A 185 -8.96 37.90 7.13
CA ASN A 185 -8.41 38.22 8.46
C ASN A 185 -6.88 38.14 8.46
N PHE A 186 -6.29 37.15 7.76
CA PHE A 186 -4.84 37.04 7.62
C PHE A 186 -4.21 38.25 6.88
N LEU A 187 -4.89 38.80 5.87
CA LEU A 187 -4.43 40.01 5.18
C LEU A 187 -4.44 41.22 6.12
N GLU A 188 -5.52 41.40 6.88
CA GLU A 188 -5.67 42.52 7.83
C GLU A 188 -4.66 42.44 9.00
N LEU A 189 -4.19 41.24 9.36
CA LEU A 189 -3.16 41.04 10.39
C LEU A 189 -1.73 41.43 9.94
N ILE A 190 -1.46 41.46 8.64
CA ILE A 190 -0.13 41.79 8.08
C ILE A 190 -0.09 43.11 7.32
N SER A 191 -1.25 43.70 7.04
CA SER A 191 -1.37 44.89 6.19
C SER A 191 -2.51 45.81 6.62
N GLN A 192 -2.37 47.09 6.28
CA GLN A 192 -3.41 48.10 6.46
C GLN A 192 -3.85 48.64 5.10
N ARG A 193 -5.14 48.92 4.97
CA ARG A 193 -5.69 49.52 3.75
C ARG A 193 -5.29 51.00 3.68
N ARG A 194 -4.67 51.42 2.58
CA ARG A 194 -4.37 52.84 2.32
C ARG A 194 -5.68 53.59 2.12
N LEU A 195 -5.93 54.59 2.96
CA LEU A 195 -7.02 55.55 2.73
C LEU A 195 -6.63 56.43 1.55
N SER A 196 -7.22 56.17 0.37
CA SER A 196 -7.04 57.03 -0.80
C SER A 196 -7.64 58.42 -0.51
N GLN A 197 -6.80 59.41 -0.20
CA GLN A 197 -7.24 60.80 -0.26
C GLN A 197 -7.42 61.19 -1.75
N GLY A 198 -8.68 61.43 -2.10
CA GLY A 198 -9.22 62.07 -3.30
C GLY A 198 -8.33 62.29 -4.54
N GLY A 199 -8.70 61.63 -5.64
CA GLY A 199 -8.30 62.03 -7.00
C GLY A 199 -8.82 61.06 -8.07
N LYS A 200 -9.71 61.53 -8.96
CA LYS A 200 -10.33 60.77 -10.06
C LYS A 200 -9.29 60.29 -11.09
N SER A 201 -9.34 59.01 -11.48
CA SER A 201 -9.50 58.50 -12.86
C SER A 201 -8.81 57.14 -13.09
N SER A 202 -9.42 56.40 -14.03
CA SER A 202 -9.05 55.12 -14.67
C SER A 202 -9.16 53.81 -13.87
N THR A 203 -10.12 53.01 -14.35
CA THR A 203 -10.30 51.57 -14.17
C THR A 203 -9.06 50.79 -14.59
N GLU A 204 -8.22 50.44 -13.62
CA GLU A 204 -7.42 49.20 -13.59
C GLU A 204 -7.07 48.95 -12.10
N HIS A 205 -7.71 47.97 -11.46
CA HIS A 205 -7.36 47.56 -10.10
C HIS A 205 -5.97 46.89 -10.09
N ARG A 206 -4.90 47.67 -9.99
CA ARG A 206 -3.54 47.19 -9.72
C ARG A 206 -3.09 47.61 -8.31
N ALA A 207 -2.67 46.62 -7.53
CA ALA A 207 -1.61 46.61 -6.49
C ALA A 207 -1.45 47.78 -5.48
N GLY A 208 -2.36 48.75 -5.36
CA GLY A 208 -2.14 49.98 -4.57
C GLY A 208 -2.89 50.13 -3.25
N ASP A 209 -3.85 49.25 -2.93
CA ASP A 209 -4.81 49.48 -1.84
C ASP A 209 -4.30 49.07 -0.43
N TRP A 210 -3.26 48.23 -0.34
CA TRP A 210 -2.76 47.67 0.93
C TRP A 210 -1.27 47.95 1.10
N ALA A 211 -0.82 48.17 2.33
CA ALA A 211 0.59 48.32 2.69
C ALA A 211 0.90 47.51 3.95
N LEU A 212 2.14 47.01 4.09
CA LEU A 212 2.54 46.30 5.30
C LEU A 212 2.32 47.14 6.56
N SER A 213 1.72 46.52 7.57
CA SER A 213 1.51 47.16 8.87
C SER A 213 2.79 47.13 9.69
N VAL A 214 3.19 48.28 10.24
CA VAL A 214 4.25 48.34 11.25
C VAL A 214 3.61 48.08 12.62
N ASN A 215 4.02 47.00 13.31
CA ASN A 215 3.54 46.74 14.67
C ASN A 215 4.21 47.75 15.64
N PRO A 216 3.43 48.60 16.36
CA PRO A 216 3.96 49.61 17.26
C PRO A 216 4.25 49.11 18.69
N ASP A 217 3.80 47.90 19.08
CA ASP A 217 4.06 47.34 20.41
C ASP A 217 5.53 46.93 20.54
N ARG A 218 6.22 47.48 21.56
CA ARG A 218 7.69 47.43 21.70
C ARG A 218 8.28 46.04 21.94
N THR A 219 7.47 44.99 22.02
CA THR A 219 7.90 43.64 22.46
C THR A 219 8.27 42.69 21.32
N VAL A 220 7.74 42.88 20.11
CA VAL A 220 7.97 41.99 18.94
C VAL A 220 8.21 42.85 17.70
N THR A 221 9.20 42.49 16.88
CA THR A 221 9.46 43.25 15.64
C THR A 221 8.38 42.97 14.59
N GLY A 222 8.14 43.91 13.66
CA GLY A 222 7.20 43.69 12.55
C GLY A 222 7.52 42.42 11.73
N GLN A 223 8.81 42.07 11.58
CA GLN A 223 9.24 40.83 10.92
C GLN A 223 8.85 39.57 11.70
N GLN A 224 9.02 39.58 13.02
CA GLN A 224 8.66 38.45 13.89
C GLN A 224 7.14 38.25 13.97
N TRP A 225 6.38 39.35 14.01
CA TRP A 225 4.91 39.29 13.89
C TRP A 225 4.48 38.69 12.56
N ARG A 226 5.02 39.18 11.44
CA ARG A 226 4.70 38.64 10.11
C ARG A 226 5.08 37.17 9.98
N LEU A 227 6.23 36.74 10.49
CA LEU A 227 6.60 35.33 10.52
C LEU A 227 5.54 34.50 11.28
N THR A 228 5.07 35.00 12.42
CA THR A 228 4.06 34.36 13.27
C THR A 228 2.71 34.19 12.55
N VAL A 229 2.30 35.20 11.78
CA VAL A 229 1.04 35.19 11.00
C VAL A 229 1.19 34.32 9.75
N LEU A 230 2.25 34.49 8.96
CA LEU A 230 2.49 33.76 7.70
C LEU A 230 2.66 32.25 7.94
N LEU A 231 3.28 31.85 9.05
CA LEU A 231 3.38 30.43 9.43
C LEU A 231 1.99 29.79 9.65
N ARG A 232 1.03 30.53 10.20
CA ARG A 232 -0.34 30.04 10.41
C ARG A 232 -1.16 30.09 9.14
N LEU A 233 -0.94 31.11 8.31
CA LEU A 233 -1.51 31.17 6.98
C LEU A 233 -1.05 29.99 6.12
N SER A 234 0.22 29.63 6.15
CA SER A 234 0.74 28.48 5.39
C SER A 234 0.13 27.16 5.88
N ARG A 235 0.02 26.94 7.19
CA ARG A 235 -0.69 25.77 7.77
C ARG A 235 -2.17 25.74 7.39
N PHE A 236 -2.83 26.88 7.44
CA PHE A 236 -4.23 27.00 7.05
C PHE A 236 -4.44 26.68 5.58
N LEU A 237 -3.63 27.26 4.69
CA LEU A 237 -3.67 26.96 3.26
C LEU A 237 -3.34 25.49 2.96
N GLN A 238 -2.40 24.89 3.69
CA GLN A 238 -2.09 23.46 3.57
C GLN A 238 -3.32 22.61 3.90
N ALA A 239 -4.02 22.87 5.01
CA ALA A 239 -5.25 22.18 5.37
C ALA A 239 -6.34 22.35 4.29
N VAL A 240 -6.46 23.55 3.69
CA VAL A 240 -7.38 23.79 2.57
C VAL A 240 -7.03 22.97 1.32
N VAL A 241 -5.75 22.70 1.08
CA VAL A 241 -5.30 21.86 -0.04
C VAL A 241 -5.51 20.36 0.24
N GLU A 242 -5.23 19.91 1.46
CA GLU A 242 -5.29 18.49 1.86
C GLU A 242 -6.71 17.96 2.05
N GLU A 243 -7.63 18.78 2.57
CA GLU A 243 -9.02 18.39 2.90
C GLU A 243 -9.97 18.43 1.69
N ARG A 244 -9.45 18.70 0.49
CA ARG A 244 -10.24 18.62 -0.74
C ARG A 244 -10.33 17.17 -1.21
N PRO A 245 -11.49 16.71 -1.70
CA PRO A 245 -11.61 15.37 -2.26
C PRO A 245 -10.69 15.24 -3.49
N MET A 246 -9.65 14.41 -3.37
CA MET A 246 -8.80 14.01 -4.50
C MET A 246 -9.65 13.17 -5.46
N GLU A 247 -9.81 13.61 -6.70
CA GLU A 247 -10.18 12.69 -7.76
C GLU A 247 -8.94 11.84 -8.10
N ASP A 248 -8.85 10.65 -7.49
CA ASP A 248 -7.86 9.63 -7.88
C ASP A 248 -8.20 9.16 -9.30
N GLY A 249 -7.56 9.74 -10.31
CA GLY A 249 -7.92 9.49 -11.70
C GLY A 249 -7.02 10.11 -12.76
N VAL A 250 -5.87 10.69 -12.40
CA VAL A 250 -4.73 10.94 -13.29
C VAL A 250 -3.54 10.97 -12.35
N VAL A 251 -2.42 10.31 -12.71
CA VAL A 251 -1.14 10.43 -12.00
C VAL A 251 -0.83 11.93 -11.84
N SER A 252 -1.20 12.49 -10.69
CA SER A 252 -0.90 13.88 -10.38
C SER A 252 0.60 13.96 -10.23
N GLY A 253 1.24 14.65 -11.17
CA GLY A 253 2.69 14.78 -11.27
C GLY A 253 3.36 15.57 -10.15
N HIS A 254 2.73 15.75 -8.98
CA HIS A 254 3.34 16.43 -7.86
C HIS A 254 3.03 15.75 -6.52
N VAL A 255 4.12 15.58 -5.76
CA VAL A 255 4.27 14.95 -4.44
C VAL A 255 4.79 13.51 -4.51
N LEU A 256 6.12 13.42 -4.46
CA LEU A 256 6.85 12.27 -3.97
C LEU A 256 6.59 12.17 -2.46
N ASP A 257 5.47 11.55 -2.08
CA ASP A 257 5.08 11.41 -0.68
C ASP A 257 6.07 10.46 0.03
N PRO A 258 6.84 10.92 1.04
CA PRO A 258 7.84 10.10 1.72
C PRO A 258 7.26 9.21 2.82
N GLU A 259 5.98 9.35 3.15
CA GLU A 259 5.28 8.54 4.14
C GLU A 259 4.25 7.64 3.44
N GLY A 260 4.53 6.34 3.39
CA GLY A 260 3.61 5.33 2.87
C GLY A 260 2.38 5.18 3.77
N ARG A 261 1.48 6.16 3.76
CA ARG A 261 0.09 5.97 4.18
C ARG A 261 -0.65 5.36 2.99
N GLU A 262 -0.99 4.09 3.12
CA GLU A 262 -1.92 3.39 2.23
C GLU A 262 -3.23 4.19 2.13
N LYS A 263 -3.35 5.01 1.09
CA LYS A 263 -4.63 5.57 0.64
C LYS A 263 -5.08 4.74 -0.55
N GLY A 264 -6.20 4.04 -0.36
CA GLY A 264 -6.97 3.36 -1.40
C GLY A 264 -6.22 2.26 -2.13
N VAL A 265 -6.27 1.04 -1.58
CA VAL A 265 -5.92 -0.17 -2.34
C VAL A 265 -6.90 -0.27 -3.51
N VAL A 266 -6.48 0.16 -4.70
CA VAL A 266 -7.00 -0.40 -5.94
C VAL A 266 -6.45 -1.82 -5.96
N THR A 267 -7.28 -2.82 -5.64
CA THR A 267 -6.94 -4.21 -5.94
C THR A 267 -6.92 -4.34 -7.45
N PRO A 268 -5.76 -4.51 -8.10
CA PRO A 268 -5.76 -4.95 -9.49
C PRO A 268 -6.52 -6.28 -9.53
N LEU A 269 -7.48 -6.39 -10.45
CA LEU A 269 -8.07 -7.68 -10.74
C LEU A 269 -6.96 -8.53 -11.37
N GLU A 270 -6.44 -9.51 -10.64
CA GLU A 270 -5.50 -10.48 -11.20
C GLU A 270 -6.26 -11.37 -12.20
N LEU A 271 -6.11 -11.07 -13.48
CA LEU A 271 -6.57 -11.96 -14.54
C LEU A 271 -5.53 -13.07 -14.71
N THR A 272 -5.82 -14.24 -14.15
CA THR A 272 -5.08 -15.47 -14.45
C THR A 272 -5.53 -16.00 -15.81
N TRP A 273 -4.60 -16.17 -16.75
CA TRP A 273 -4.86 -16.69 -18.09
C TRP A 273 -5.57 -18.06 -18.11
N GLU A 274 -5.54 -18.79 -17.00
CA GLU A 274 -6.26 -20.05 -16.79
C GLU A 274 -7.80 -19.90 -16.86
N GLU A 275 -8.34 -18.72 -16.56
CA GLU A 275 -9.80 -18.47 -16.60
C GLU A 275 -10.34 -18.30 -18.02
N HIS A 276 -9.48 -17.98 -19.00
CA HIS A 276 -9.89 -17.67 -20.38
C HIS A 276 -9.64 -18.80 -21.38
N THR A 277 -8.85 -19.82 -21.05
CA THR A 277 -8.58 -20.95 -21.96
C THR A 277 -9.71 -21.98 -22.02
N PHE A 278 -10.65 -21.98 -21.07
CA PHE A 278 -11.70 -23.02 -20.97
C PHE A 278 -13.16 -22.53 -21.01
N GLY A 279 -13.43 -21.31 -21.51
CA GLY A 279 -14.78 -20.94 -21.97
C GLY A 279 -15.90 -20.97 -20.92
N LYS A 280 -15.60 -20.79 -19.63
CA LYS A 280 -16.60 -20.61 -18.57
C LYS A 280 -16.48 -19.22 -17.94
N GLY A 281 -16.94 -18.22 -18.68
CA GLY A 281 -17.01 -16.84 -18.21
C GLY A 281 -17.12 -15.88 -19.39
N GLY A 282 -18.32 -15.72 -19.94
CA GLY A 282 -18.56 -14.60 -20.85
C GLY A 282 -18.57 -13.30 -20.05
N LEU A 283 -17.65 -12.37 -20.32
CA LEU A 283 -17.78 -10.99 -19.86
C LEU A 283 -18.87 -10.31 -20.70
N GLN A 284 -20.00 -9.99 -20.07
CA GLN A 284 -21.03 -9.18 -20.71
C GLN A 284 -20.70 -7.69 -20.54
N VAL A 285 -20.22 -7.07 -21.61
CA VAL A 285 -20.09 -5.62 -21.71
C VAL A 285 -21.43 -5.09 -22.22
N PHE A 286 -22.11 -4.27 -21.42
CA PHE A 286 -23.34 -3.60 -21.85
C PHE A 286 -22.98 -2.32 -22.61
N GLU A 287 -23.20 -2.32 -23.93
CA GLU A 287 -23.35 -1.07 -24.68
C GLU A 287 -24.75 -0.51 -24.40
N HIS A 288 -24.83 0.79 -24.06
CA HIS A 288 -25.76 1.78 -24.64
C HIS A 288 -25.93 3.01 -23.73
N SER A 289 -25.31 4.12 -24.12
CA SER A 289 -25.81 5.48 -23.92
C SER A 289 -25.20 6.38 -25.00
N GLY A 290 -25.70 6.25 -26.24
CA GLY A 290 -25.87 7.36 -27.19
C GLY A 290 -24.71 8.29 -27.59
N ALA A 291 -23.45 8.03 -27.25
CA ALA A 291 -22.30 8.78 -27.77
C ALA A 291 -21.10 7.85 -27.91
N GLN A 292 -20.40 7.94 -29.06
CA GLN A 292 -19.18 7.19 -29.35
C GLN A 292 -18.15 7.34 -28.21
N PRO A 293 -17.61 6.24 -27.65
CA PRO A 293 -16.64 6.31 -26.57
C PRO A 293 -15.28 6.76 -27.11
N SER A 294 -14.66 7.75 -26.46
CA SER A 294 -13.21 7.95 -26.58
C SER A 294 -12.49 6.80 -25.84
N THR A 295 -11.31 6.43 -26.32
CA THR A 295 -10.49 5.28 -25.92
C THR A 295 -9.97 5.29 -24.46
N ALA A 296 -10.57 6.07 -23.56
CA ALA A 296 -10.29 6.04 -22.14
C ALA A 296 -11.52 6.46 -21.33
N SER A 297 -12.34 5.52 -20.85
CA SER A 297 -13.27 5.80 -19.77
C SER A 297 -13.54 4.57 -18.91
N SER A 298 -13.33 4.71 -17.60
CA SER A 298 -13.82 3.82 -16.56
C SER A 298 -14.97 4.53 -15.84
N PHE A 299 -16.08 3.82 -15.61
CA PHE A 299 -17.26 4.36 -14.93
C PHE A 299 -17.04 4.40 -13.40
N ARG A 300 -17.59 5.44 -12.75
CA ARG A 300 -17.53 5.67 -11.29
C ARG A 300 -18.95 5.90 -10.77
N LEU A 301 -19.41 5.10 -9.80
CA LEU A 301 -20.65 5.35 -9.07
C LEU A 301 -20.37 6.32 -7.91
N ARG A 302 -21.16 7.40 -7.80
CA ARG A 302 -21.12 8.36 -6.68
C ARG A 302 -22.17 7.99 -5.63
N PRO A 303 -21.88 8.10 -4.32
CA PRO A 303 -22.92 8.26 -3.32
C PRO A 303 -23.50 9.66 -3.44
N ASN A 304 -24.83 9.75 -3.56
CA ASN A 304 -25.56 11.00 -3.53
C ASN A 304 -25.54 11.56 -2.11
N THR A 305 -24.67 12.52 -1.84
CA THR A 305 -24.93 13.54 -0.83
C THR A 305 -25.11 14.85 -1.57
N GLU A 306 -26.36 15.24 -1.76
CA GLU A 306 -26.67 16.59 -2.24
C GLU A 306 -26.08 17.61 -1.24
N PRO A 307 -25.43 18.68 -1.73
CA PRO A 307 -25.04 19.78 -0.88
C PRO A 307 -26.32 20.50 -0.42
N GLY A 308 -26.69 20.28 0.84
CA GLY A 308 -27.69 21.09 1.52
C GLY A 308 -27.35 22.57 1.36
N GLY A 309 -28.32 23.33 0.86
CA GLY A 309 -28.19 24.74 0.48
C GLY A 309 -27.59 25.61 1.59
N GLY A 310 -26.37 26.06 1.33
CA GLY A 310 -25.61 27.01 2.12
C GLY A 310 -24.35 27.33 1.34
N THR A 311 -24.49 28.04 0.23
CA THR A 311 -23.39 28.53 -0.61
C THR A 311 -22.49 29.45 0.21
N THR A 312 -21.51 28.89 0.90
CA THR A 312 -20.33 29.63 1.33
C THR A 312 -19.42 29.73 0.11
N GLU A 313 -19.20 30.95 -0.39
CA GLU A 313 -18.20 31.30 -1.42
C GLU A 313 -16.79 30.87 -0.96
N GLY A 314 -16.47 29.58 -1.03
CA GLY A 314 -15.16 29.06 -0.71
C GLY A 314 -14.14 29.33 -1.83
N LEU A 315 -12.89 28.94 -1.63
CA LEU A 315 -11.82 28.92 -2.64
C LEU A 315 -12.06 27.86 -3.74
N ALA A 316 -13.30 27.74 -4.22
CA ALA A 316 -13.78 26.73 -5.14
C ALA A 316 -13.61 27.14 -6.61
N SER A 317 -13.35 28.42 -6.91
CA SER A 317 -13.10 28.91 -8.27
C SER A 317 -11.68 29.49 -8.42
N ALA A 318 -11.11 29.30 -9.62
CA ALA A 318 -9.79 29.85 -9.97
C ALA A 318 -9.76 31.39 -9.91
N GLU A 319 -10.90 32.04 -10.15
CA GLU A 319 -11.06 33.50 -10.09
C GLU A 319 -10.92 34.05 -8.67
N ILE A 320 -11.53 33.40 -7.67
CA ILE A 320 -11.40 33.79 -6.26
C ILE A 320 -9.95 33.64 -5.81
N VAL A 321 -9.29 32.55 -6.19
CA VAL A 321 -7.86 32.33 -5.92
C VAL A 321 -7.01 33.42 -6.58
N ARG A 322 -7.30 33.78 -7.84
CA ARG A 322 -6.60 34.84 -8.57
C ARG A 322 -6.78 36.21 -7.90
N ASN A 323 -7.99 36.57 -7.49
CA ASN A 323 -8.30 37.84 -6.82
C ASN A 323 -7.65 37.95 -5.44
N PHE A 324 -7.60 36.84 -4.71
CA PHE A 324 -6.88 36.79 -3.44
C PHE A 324 -5.36 36.90 -3.65
N ALA A 325 -4.80 36.13 -4.59
CA ALA A 325 -3.38 36.15 -4.92
C ALA A 325 -2.94 37.53 -5.44
N SER A 326 -3.77 38.25 -6.21
CA SER A 326 -3.44 39.58 -6.71
C SER A 326 -3.24 40.63 -5.61
N THR A 327 -3.85 40.38 -4.43
CA THR A 327 -3.68 41.22 -3.23
C THR A 327 -2.52 40.73 -2.36
N LEU A 328 -2.41 39.42 -2.15
CA LEU A 328 -1.41 38.84 -1.24
C LEU A 328 0.01 38.84 -1.81
N VAL A 329 0.21 38.54 -3.10
CA VAL A 329 1.54 38.40 -3.70
C VAL A 329 2.38 39.69 -3.63
N PRO A 330 1.83 40.89 -3.93
CA PRO A 330 2.56 42.15 -3.72
C PRO A 330 3.00 42.35 -2.27
N LEU A 331 2.15 42.04 -1.29
CA LEU A 331 2.50 42.14 0.13
C LEU A 331 3.63 41.16 0.50
N LEU A 332 3.60 39.94 -0.04
CA LEU A 332 4.67 38.96 0.15
C LEU A 332 6.01 39.43 -0.46
N LEU A 333 5.97 40.14 -1.59
CA LEU A 333 7.16 40.77 -2.19
C LEU A 333 7.69 41.92 -1.32
N GLU A 334 6.82 42.77 -0.78
CA GLU A 334 7.22 43.80 0.19
C GLU A 334 7.87 43.15 1.43
N VAL A 335 7.30 42.05 1.93
CA VAL A 335 7.87 41.28 3.06
C VAL A 335 9.27 40.79 2.74
N TRP A 336 9.48 40.27 1.53
CA TRP A 336 10.78 39.78 1.06
C TRP A 336 11.82 40.91 0.97
N VAL A 337 11.44 42.03 0.35
CA VAL A 337 12.33 43.19 0.16
C VAL A 337 12.69 43.84 1.51
N GLU A 338 11.72 44.03 2.40
CA GLU A 338 11.94 44.57 3.74
C GLU A 338 12.88 43.69 4.57
N ALA A 339 12.70 42.36 4.49
CA ALA A 339 13.54 41.40 5.21
C ALA A 339 15.00 41.46 4.73
N LEU A 340 15.23 41.54 3.41
CA LEU A 340 16.57 41.69 2.85
C LEU A 340 17.19 43.07 3.16
N ALA A 341 16.41 44.16 3.04
CA ALA A 341 16.91 45.51 3.30
C ALA A 341 17.40 45.71 4.75
N SER A 342 16.79 45.01 5.71
CA SER A 342 17.21 45.02 7.11
C SER A 342 18.57 44.34 7.38
N GLU A 343 19.10 43.58 6.43
CA GLU A 343 20.42 42.94 6.48
C GLU A 343 21.50 43.77 5.77
N HIS A 344 21.11 44.64 4.82
CA HIS A 344 22.04 45.50 4.08
C HIS A 344 22.70 46.48 5.05
N GLY A 345 24.02 46.33 5.22
CA GLY A 345 24.85 47.10 6.17
C GLY A 345 25.46 46.30 7.33
N LYS A 346 25.16 45.00 7.47
CA LYS A 346 25.73 44.13 8.52
C LYS A 346 26.73 43.08 8.01
N THR A 347 26.82 42.84 6.70
CA THR A 347 27.64 41.78 6.08
C THR A 347 28.36 42.26 4.82
N GLU A 348 29.51 41.65 4.48
CA GLU A 348 30.25 41.92 3.23
C GLU A 348 29.67 41.17 2.02
N SER A 349 28.72 40.24 2.23
CA SER A 349 28.12 39.43 1.17
C SER A 349 26.59 39.34 1.26
N ASP A 350 25.91 39.81 0.21
CA ASP A 350 24.44 39.97 0.14
C ASP A 350 23.66 38.63 0.06
N HIS A 351 24.35 37.49 0.00
CA HIS A 351 23.74 36.15 -0.07
C HIS A 351 23.63 35.45 1.29
N LEU A 352 24.28 35.97 2.35
CA LEU A 352 24.25 35.39 3.69
C LEU A 352 23.15 36.01 4.54
N LEU A 353 22.27 35.18 5.11
CA LEU A 353 21.06 35.61 5.83
C LEU A 353 21.05 35.12 7.28
N ALA A 354 20.42 35.91 8.17
CA ALA A 354 20.13 35.47 9.53
C ALA A 354 19.05 34.36 9.58
N PRO A 355 19.05 33.48 10.60
CA PRO A 355 18.07 32.38 10.71
C PRO A 355 16.60 32.80 10.69
N GLU A 356 16.28 33.95 11.31
CA GLU A 356 14.91 34.50 11.35
C GLU A 356 14.47 34.94 9.94
N THR A 357 15.37 35.61 9.21
CA THR A 357 15.17 36.02 7.81
C THR A 357 14.94 34.82 6.91
N ILE A 358 15.76 33.75 7.01
CA ILE A 358 15.56 32.50 6.24
C ILE A 358 14.17 31.90 6.51
N SER A 359 13.75 31.86 7.77
CA SER A 359 12.45 31.31 8.16
C SER A 359 11.29 32.13 7.57
N LEU A 360 11.41 33.46 7.56
CA LEU A 360 10.42 34.36 6.97
C LEU A 360 10.34 34.21 5.44
N LEU A 361 11.48 34.20 4.76
CA LEU A 361 11.54 34.00 3.31
C LEU A 361 10.98 32.62 2.91
N TYR A 362 11.24 31.59 3.72
CA TYR A 362 10.69 30.26 3.50
C TYR A 362 9.15 30.27 3.57
N GLN A 363 8.56 30.90 4.58
CA GLN A 363 7.10 31.01 4.68
C GLN A 363 6.48 31.75 3.49
N VAL A 364 7.13 32.82 2.99
CA VAL A 364 6.70 33.51 1.76
C VAL A 364 6.61 32.52 0.59
N LEU A 365 7.67 31.74 0.36
CA LEU A 365 7.70 30.79 -0.76
C LEU A 365 6.71 29.64 -0.56
N THR A 366 6.55 29.14 0.66
CA THR A 366 5.54 28.10 0.98
C THR A 366 4.14 28.60 0.65
N ILE A 367 3.78 29.82 1.04
CA ILE A 367 2.48 30.42 0.70
C ILE A 367 2.32 30.53 -0.82
N LEU A 368 3.34 30.99 -1.55
CA LEU A 368 3.31 31.05 -3.02
C LEU A 368 3.13 29.67 -3.68
N GLN A 369 3.69 28.60 -3.11
CA GLN A 369 3.44 27.24 -3.57
C GLN A 369 1.99 26.80 -3.31
N LEU A 370 1.48 27.08 -2.11
CA LEU A 370 0.13 26.68 -1.72
C LEU A 370 -0.94 27.41 -2.51
N LEU A 371 -0.79 28.72 -2.72
CA LEU A 371 -1.72 29.52 -3.53
C LEU A 371 -1.94 28.92 -4.92
N ARG A 372 -0.87 28.39 -5.53
CA ARG A 372 -0.97 27.74 -6.84
C ARG A 372 -1.70 26.42 -6.76
N ARG A 373 -1.52 25.65 -5.67
CA ARG A 373 -2.22 24.37 -5.45
C ARG A 373 -3.70 24.53 -5.04
N LEU A 374 -4.21 25.76 -4.89
CA LEU A 374 -5.63 26.02 -4.60
C LEU A 374 -6.54 25.88 -5.82
N ALA A 375 -6.02 25.65 -7.04
CA ALA A 375 -6.85 25.45 -8.22
C ALA A 375 -7.58 24.08 -8.14
N PRO A 376 -8.90 24.02 -8.44
CA PRO A 376 -9.67 22.78 -8.30
C PRO A 376 -9.42 21.74 -9.40
N GLN A 377 -8.90 22.13 -10.58
CA GLN A 377 -8.71 21.24 -11.73
C GLN A 377 -7.40 21.54 -12.48
N GLN A 378 -6.86 20.55 -13.20
CA GLN A 378 -5.59 20.69 -13.94
C GLN A 378 -5.61 21.81 -14.99
N HIS A 379 -6.72 22.00 -15.73
CA HIS A 379 -6.81 23.10 -16.70
C HIS A 379 -6.78 24.48 -16.01
N HIS A 380 -7.50 24.63 -14.90
CA HIS A 380 -7.46 25.84 -14.09
C HIS A 380 -6.06 26.09 -13.46
N GLN A 381 -5.28 25.04 -13.20
CA GLN A 381 -3.90 25.13 -12.74
C GLN A 381 -2.99 25.74 -13.81
N GLU A 382 -3.11 25.30 -15.06
CA GLU A 382 -2.31 25.83 -16.18
C GLU A 382 -2.63 27.31 -16.46
N ASP A 383 -3.92 27.69 -16.39
CA ASP A 383 -4.36 29.08 -16.52
C ASP A 383 -3.85 29.97 -15.38
N LEU A 384 -3.84 29.46 -14.14
CA LEU A 384 -3.28 30.16 -13.00
C LEU A 384 -1.76 30.29 -13.10
N ASP A 385 -1.03 29.23 -13.46
CA ASP A 385 0.41 29.27 -13.64
C ASP A 385 0.82 30.24 -14.77
N SER A 386 0.05 30.27 -15.87
CA SER A 386 0.21 31.25 -16.96
C SER A 386 -0.02 32.70 -16.48
N TRP A 387 -1.05 32.93 -15.66
CA TRP A 387 -1.31 34.24 -15.05
C TRP A 387 -0.21 34.67 -14.06
N PHE A 388 0.26 33.76 -13.19
CA PHE A 388 1.37 34.04 -12.27
C PHE A 388 2.63 34.41 -13.03
N ARG A 389 2.92 33.69 -14.13
CA ARG A 389 4.04 33.98 -15.01
C ARG A 389 3.93 35.37 -15.64
N SER A 390 2.79 35.71 -16.25
CA SER A 390 2.62 37.00 -16.92
C SER A 390 2.63 38.19 -15.95
N SER A 391 2.15 37.98 -14.72
CA SER A 391 1.98 39.06 -13.74
C SER A 391 3.22 39.30 -12.88
N TYR A 392 3.97 38.26 -12.48
CA TYR A 392 4.98 38.36 -11.41
C TYR A 392 6.38 37.80 -11.76
N LEU A 393 6.58 37.18 -12.93
CA LEU A 393 7.88 36.54 -13.24
C LEU A 393 9.05 37.53 -13.17
N ASN A 394 8.87 38.75 -13.70
CA ASN A 394 9.94 39.76 -13.70
C ASN A 394 10.29 40.23 -12.29
N ASP A 395 9.28 40.42 -11.43
CA ASP A 395 9.48 40.77 -10.02
C ASP A 395 10.23 39.65 -9.29
N PHE A 396 9.86 38.39 -9.54
CA PHE A 396 10.53 37.24 -8.92
C PHE A 396 11.97 37.09 -9.41
N LYS A 397 12.26 37.33 -10.69
CA LYS A 397 13.64 37.39 -11.20
C LYS A 397 14.44 38.48 -10.48
N HIS A 398 13.88 39.68 -10.35
CA HIS A 398 14.57 40.81 -9.75
C HIS A 398 14.76 40.69 -8.23
N HIS A 399 13.79 40.14 -7.51
CA HIS A 399 13.81 40.09 -6.04
C HIS A 399 14.31 38.75 -5.48
N PHE A 400 13.93 37.61 -6.07
CA PHE A 400 14.27 36.29 -5.52
C PHE A 400 15.55 35.70 -6.13
N MET A 401 15.82 35.95 -7.41
CA MET A 401 16.98 35.34 -8.10
C MET A 401 18.25 36.18 -8.04
N LYS A 402 18.18 37.45 -7.63
CA LYS A 402 19.33 38.38 -7.64
C LYS A 402 20.52 37.88 -6.80
N ASN A 403 20.25 37.33 -5.61
CA ASN A 403 21.26 36.86 -4.66
C ASN A 403 21.22 35.33 -4.48
N PHE A 404 20.57 34.61 -5.39
CA PHE A 404 20.48 33.15 -5.32
C PHE A 404 21.83 32.49 -5.70
N PRO A 405 22.28 31.44 -4.97
CA PRO A 405 21.65 30.79 -3.83
C PRO A 405 21.95 31.45 -2.47
N TYR A 406 20.99 31.38 -1.55
CA TYR A 406 21.10 31.97 -0.21
C TYR A 406 21.81 31.05 0.79
N GLY A 407 22.68 31.60 1.64
CA GLY A 407 23.45 30.91 2.67
C GLY A 407 23.16 31.40 4.09
N LEU A 408 23.63 30.67 5.11
CA LEU A 408 23.51 31.06 6.51
C LEU A 408 24.64 32.01 6.92
N LEU A 409 24.32 33.13 7.57
CA LEU A 409 25.30 33.99 8.21
C LEU A 409 25.77 33.38 9.54
N GLU A 410 27.01 32.89 9.62
CA GLU A 410 27.58 32.42 10.89
C GLU A 410 28.01 33.61 11.78
N VAL A 411 27.23 33.88 12.83
CA VAL A 411 27.61 34.89 13.83
C VAL A 411 28.61 34.26 14.81
N ALA A 412 29.88 34.68 14.75
CA ALA A 412 30.89 34.33 15.74
C ALA A 412 30.44 34.79 17.14
N ARG A 413 30.05 33.85 18.01
CA ARG A 413 29.68 34.16 19.40
C ARG A 413 30.93 34.57 20.18
N HIS A 414 31.18 35.88 20.30
CA HIS A 414 32.08 36.40 21.32
C HIS A 414 31.52 36.07 22.71
N LYS A 415 32.14 35.10 23.40
CA LYS A 415 31.90 34.82 24.82
C LYS A 415 32.32 36.03 25.67
N LYS A 416 31.38 36.93 25.98
CA LYS A 416 31.51 37.78 27.18
C LYS A 416 30.95 37.03 28.38
N LYS A 417 31.86 36.72 29.30
CA LYS A 417 31.64 35.99 30.55
C LYS A 417 31.07 36.96 31.58
N GLY A 418 29.84 36.73 32.05
CA GLY A 418 29.28 37.39 33.23
C GLY A 418 27.86 37.91 33.03
N ASP A 419 26.86 37.04 33.21
CA ASP A 419 25.70 37.24 34.11
C ASP A 419 24.62 36.20 33.80
N VAL A 420 24.67 35.08 34.51
CA VAL A 420 23.62 34.04 34.49
C VAL A 420 22.93 34.06 35.84
N LYS A 421 21.92 34.94 36.01
CA LYS A 421 20.88 34.77 37.03
C LYS A 421 19.73 35.80 36.92
N ARG A 422 18.98 35.82 35.80
CA ARG A 422 17.57 36.30 35.81
C ARG A 422 16.72 36.07 34.54
N SER A 423 17.00 35.07 33.72
CA SER A 423 16.13 34.74 32.56
C SER A 423 15.80 33.25 32.52
N LYS A 424 14.85 32.83 33.36
CA LYS A 424 14.29 31.46 33.30
C LYS A 424 12.79 31.40 33.56
N GLN A 425 12.06 32.51 33.40
CA GLN A 425 10.61 32.53 33.62
C GLN A 425 9.82 33.30 32.55
N GLN A 426 10.40 33.49 31.36
CA GLN A 426 9.70 34.07 30.20
C GLN A 426 10.12 33.39 28.89
N GLN A 427 10.16 32.05 28.90
CA GLN A 427 10.56 31.24 27.74
C GLN A 427 9.65 30.02 27.56
N VAL A 428 8.33 30.22 27.66
CA VAL A 428 7.32 29.17 27.39
C VAL A 428 6.20 29.66 26.44
N ALA A 429 6.36 30.80 25.75
CA ALA A 429 5.30 31.36 24.90
C ALA A 429 5.72 31.74 23.47
N ALA A 430 6.82 31.18 22.96
CA ALA A 430 7.13 31.19 21.53
C ALA A 430 7.30 29.74 21.09
N GLY A 431 6.36 29.23 20.28
CA GLY A 431 6.49 27.92 19.66
C GLY A 431 7.81 27.86 18.91
N SER A 432 8.62 26.85 19.19
CA SER A 432 9.94 26.65 18.59
C SER A 432 9.81 26.47 17.08
N ALA A 433 9.93 27.57 16.33
CA ALA A 433 10.38 27.49 14.95
C ALA A 433 11.84 27.03 15.01
N GLY A 434 12.07 25.74 14.74
CA GLY A 434 13.43 25.23 14.56
C GLY A 434 14.14 26.05 13.48
N ALA A 435 15.44 26.32 13.66
CA ALA A 435 16.22 27.06 12.68
C ALA A 435 16.07 26.42 11.30
N MET A 436 15.49 27.16 10.35
CA MET A 436 15.24 26.67 9.00
C MET A 436 16.56 26.48 8.24
N GLU A 437 16.75 25.34 7.60
CA GLU A 437 17.96 25.08 6.83
C GLU A 437 17.98 25.90 5.52
N PRO A 438 19.12 26.53 5.16
CA PRO A 438 19.25 27.29 3.91
C PRO A 438 18.97 26.47 2.66
N LEU A 439 19.31 25.19 2.68
CA LEU A 439 19.04 24.26 1.57
C LEU A 439 17.54 24.18 1.29
N THR A 440 16.70 24.06 2.32
CA THR A 440 15.25 23.97 2.13
C THR A 440 14.67 25.26 1.54
N LEU A 441 15.16 26.43 1.96
CA LEU A 441 14.77 27.72 1.37
C LEU A 441 15.06 27.74 -0.15
N ASN A 442 16.31 27.42 -0.53
CA ASN A 442 16.73 27.41 -1.92
C ASN A 442 15.95 26.40 -2.76
N LEU A 443 15.65 25.21 -2.23
CA LEU A 443 14.85 24.20 -2.92
C LEU A 443 13.41 24.64 -3.14
N THR A 444 12.77 25.21 -2.12
CA THR A 444 11.42 25.77 -2.25
C THR A 444 11.39 26.91 -3.27
N LEU A 445 12.43 27.76 -3.30
CA LEU A 445 12.59 28.79 -4.31
C LEU A 445 12.73 28.18 -5.72
N CYS A 446 13.58 27.17 -5.91
CA CYS A 446 13.71 26.47 -7.19
C CYS A 446 12.35 25.89 -7.64
N GLN A 447 11.61 25.23 -6.75
CA GLN A 447 10.29 24.69 -7.04
C GLN A 447 9.30 25.78 -7.46
N VAL A 448 9.29 26.94 -6.80
CA VAL A 448 8.45 28.10 -7.18
C VAL A 448 8.83 28.62 -8.55
N MET A 449 10.10 28.90 -8.76
CA MET A 449 10.59 29.49 -10.01
C MET A 449 10.36 28.56 -11.20
N VAL A 450 10.72 27.28 -11.09
CA VAL A 450 10.60 26.33 -12.22
C VAL A 450 9.15 26.07 -12.63
N SER A 451 8.17 26.22 -11.72
CA SER A 451 6.75 26.16 -12.13
C SER A 451 6.33 27.25 -13.10
N LEU A 452 6.99 28.41 -13.04
CA LEU A 452 6.65 29.55 -13.90
C LEU A 452 7.26 29.40 -15.29
N SER A 453 8.01 28.31 -15.54
CA SER A 453 8.61 28.03 -16.83
C SER A 453 7.58 27.59 -17.89
N SER A 454 7.83 27.91 -19.16
CA SER A 454 6.89 27.66 -20.25
C SER A 454 7.17 26.29 -20.86
N ARG A 455 6.14 25.46 -20.93
CA ARG A 455 6.21 24.14 -21.62
C ARG A 455 6.17 24.27 -23.15
N THR A 456 5.68 25.39 -23.66
CA THR A 456 5.31 25.61 -25.08
C THR A 456 6.33 26.39 -25.89
N ARG A 457 7.25 27.14 -25.27
CA ARG A 457 8.28 27.94 -25.98
C ARG A 457 9.68 27.63 -25.47
N GLY A 458 10.31 26.61 -26.05
CA GLY A 458 11.68 26.21 -25.72
C GLY A 458 12.68 27.36 -25.98
N GLY A 459 13.43 27.75 -24.94
CA GLY A 459 14.58 28.65 -25.05
C GLY A 459 14.43 30.05 -24.44
N GLN A 460 13.22 30.55 -24.14
CA GLN A 460 13.05 31.91 -23.59
C GLN A 460 13.41 32.03 -22.10
N ASP A 461 13.40 30.92 -21.36
CA ASP A 461 13.63 30.90 -19.91
C ASP A 461 15.07 30.48 -19.52
N ALA A 462 15.95 30.26 -20.51
CA ALA A 462 17.27 29.70 -20.28
C ALA A 462 18.19 30.61 -19.44
N ASP A 463 17.97 31.93 -19.50
CA ASP A 463 18.69 32.98 -18.76
C ASP A 463 18.59 32.79 -17.25
N TRP A 464 17.39 32.56 -16.72
CA TRP A 464 17.15 32.45 -15.27
C TRP A 464 17.05 31.00 -14.78
N LEU A 465 16.80 30.04 -15.67
CA LEU A 465 16.86 28.61 -15.34
C LEU A 465 18.30 28.09 -15.21
N GLY A 466 19.29 28.76 -15.84
CA GLY A 466 20.70 28.39 -15.78
C GLY A 466 21.27 28.27 -14.35
N PRO A 467 21.12 29.30 -13.48
CA PRO A 467 21.54 29.23 -12.08
C PRO A 467 20.85 28.12 -11.29
N ILE A 468 19.54 27.89 -11.52
CA ILE A 468 18.78 26.81 -10.88
C ILE A 468 19.33 25.44 -11.28
N ARG A 469 19.58 25.25 -12.59
CA ARG A 469 20.17 24.01 -13.11
C ARG A 469 21.54 23.74 -12.48
N ALA A 470 22.42 24.74 -12.42
CA ALA A 470 23.73 24.60 -11.79
C ALA A 470 23.61 24.23 -10.31
N PHE A 471 22.76 24.95 -9.55
CA PHE A 471 22.53 24.66 -8.13
C PHE A 471 22.01 23.23 -7.89
N VAL A 472 21.03 22.78 -8.66
CA VAL A 472 20.44 21.43 -8.53
C VAL A 472 21.47 20.35 -8.87
N ARG A 473 22.23 20.53 -9.96
CA ARG A 473 23.30 19.61 -10.36
C ARG A 473 24.37 19.51 -9.27
N ASP A 474 24.84 20.65 -8.77
CA ASP A 474 25.91 20.70 -7.78
C ASP A 474 25.43 20.13 -6.44
N SER A 475 24.18 20.39 -6.04
CA SER A 475 23.55 19.80 -4.85
C SER A 475 23.48 18.28 -4.93
N LEU A 476 23.05 17.72 -6.07
CA LEU A 476 22.97 16.26 -6.28
C LEU A 476 24.35 15.61 -6.43
N SER A 477 25.33 16.33 -6.96
CA SER A 477 26.68 15.81 -7.21
C SER A 477 27.65 16.00 -6.04
N SER A 478 27.27 16.78 -5.02
CA SER A 478 28.11 17.13 -3.85
C SER A 478 28.51 15.93 -2.97
N GLY A 479 27.85 14.78 -3.11
CA GLY A 479 28.05 13.61 -2.25
C GLY A 479 27.47 13.77 -0.84
N ALA A 480 26.75 14.87 -0.56
CA ALA A 480 26.10 15.09 0.73
C ALA A 480 24.93 14.10 0.95
N LYS A 481 24.73 13.69 2.21
CA LYS A 481 23.57 12.89 2.59
C LYS A 481 22.32 13.77 2.60
N LEU A 482 21.50 13.64 1.56
CA LEU A 482 20.22 14.35 1.44
C LEU A 482 19.12 13.63 2.24
N SER A 483 18.27 14.40 2.94
CA SER A 483 17.06 13.83 3.53
C SER A 483 16.06 13.44 2.43
N SER A 484 15.11 12.54 2.76
CA SER A 484 14.02 12.15 1.85
C SER A 484 13.24 13.37 1.33
N LYS A 485 12.99 14.36 2.21
CA LYS A 485 12.29 15.61 1.86
C LYS A 485 13.10 16.48 0.91
N HIS A 486 14.39 16.68 1.18
CA HIS A 486 15.26 17.49 0.31
C HIS A 486 15.44 16.84 -1.06
N LEU A 487 15.64 15.52 -1.09
CA LEU A 487 15.79 14.79 -2.36
C LEU A 487 14.49 14.82 -3.17
N GLY A 488 13.34 14.60 -2.53
CA GLY A 488 12.04 14.70 -3.20
C GLY A 488 11.86 16.06 -3.90
N ALA A 489 12.17 17.16 -3.20
CA ALA A 489 12.11 18.51 -3.77
C ALA A 489 13.10 18.70 -4.94
N LEU A 490 14.34 18.20 -4.82
CA LEU A 490 15.32 18.23 -5.91
C LEU A 490 14.82 17.47 -7.15
N LEU A 491 14.29 16.26 -6.97
CA LEU A 491 13.80 15.43 -8.06
C LEU A 491 12.60 16.05 -8.77
N GLU A 492 11.70 16.74 -8.06
CA GLU A 492 10.63 17.51 -8.67
C GLU A 492 11.14 18.67 -9.54
N VAL A 493 12.19 19.36 -9.09
CA VAL A 493 12.82 20.43 -9.87
C VAL A 493 13.49 19.84 -11.11
N VAL A 494 14.26 18.75 -10.97
CA VAL A 494 14.88 18.04 -12.10
C VAL A 494 13.83 17.62 -13.11
N TRP A 495 12.74 16.99 -12.65
CA TRP A 495 11.63 16.54 -13.49
C TRP A 495 11.12 17.67 -14.39
N ARG A 496 10.80 18.81 -13.78
CA ARG A 496 10.30 19.97 -14.52
C ARG A 496 11.36 20.55 -15.46
N LEU A 497 12.63 20.65 -15.03
CA LEU A 497 13.71 21.15 -15.89
C LEU A 497 13.89 20.29 -17.14
N VAL A 498 13.85 18.95 -17.02
CA VAL A 498 13.95 18.02 -18.15
C VAL A 498 12.81 18.28 -19.15
N LEU A 499 11.56 18.35 -18.65
CA LEU A 499 10.38 18.57 -19.48
C LEU A 499 10.33 19.98 -20.13
N THR A 500 10.87 20.99 -19.46
CA THR A 500 10.91 22.38 -19.96
C THR A 500 12.01 22.58 -21.00
N TYR A 501 13.24 22.12 -20.73
CA TYR A 501 14.37 22.35 -21.65
C TYR A 501 14.25 21.55 -22.94
N LYS A 502 13.72 20.32 -22.89
CA LYS A 502 13.63 19.38 -24.04
C LYS A 502 14.97 19.20 -24.79
N SER A 503 16.08 19.44 -24.11
CA SER A 503 17.43 19.39 -24.67
C SER A 503 18.13 18.13 -24.20
N ARG A 504 18.72 17.38 -25.14
CA ARG A 504 19.46 16.15 -24.84
C ARG A 504 20.64 16.41 -23.89
N ALA A 505 21.41 17.47 -24.13
CA ALA A 505 22.59 17.77 -23.31
C ALA A 505 22.21 18.07 -21.86
N VAL A 506 21.17 18.88 -21.66
CA VAL A 506 20.68 19.23 -20.32
C VAL A 506 20.05 18.04 -19.61
N THR A 507 19.31 17.21 -20.36
CA THR A 507 18.70 15.99 -19.81
C THR A 507 19.78 15.02 -19.34
N GLU A 508 20.80 14.77 -20.16
CA GLU A 508 21.90 13.87 -19.80
C GLU A 508 22.68 14.38 -18.59
N GLU A 509 22.98 15.68 -18.53
CA GLU A 509 23.64 16.32 -17.39
C GLU A 509 22.85 16.15 -16.07
N LEU A 510 21.54 16.43 -16.10
CA LEU A 510 20.68 16.32 -14.92
C LEU A 510 20.46 14.88 -14.48
N LEU A 511 20.21 13.96 -15.42
CA LEU A 511 20.04 12.54 -15.10
C LEU A 511 21.34 11.93 -14.58
N GLN A 512 22.50 12.35 -15.10
CA GLN A 512 23.80 11.94 -14.57
C GLN A 512 23.97 12.37 -13.10
N ALA A 513 23.56 13.60 -12.74
CA ALA A 513 23.60 14.06 -11.35
C ALA A 513 22.69 13.23 -10.44
N VAL A 514 21.46 12.91 -10.88
CA VAL A 514 20.56 12.00 -10.13
C VAL A 514 21.15 10.59 -10.02
N HIS A 515 21.81 10.11 -11.07
CA HIS A 515 22.44 8.79 -11.09
C HIS A 515 23.62 8.68 -10.12
N VAL A 516 24.41 9.75 -9.96
CA VAL A 516 25.47 9.81 -8.93
C VAL A 516 24.88 9.62 -7.53
N GLN A 517 23.74 10.26 -7.23
CA GLN A 517 23.04 10.05 -5.95
C GLN A 517 22.55 8.60 -5.81
N TYR A 518 22.03 7.98 -6.88
CA TYR A 518 21.56 6.59 -6.89
C TYR A 518 22.65 5.55 -6.62
N GLN A 519 23.89 5.83 -7.04
CA GLN A 519 25.03 4.93 -6.87
C GLN A 519 25.64 4.94 -5.46
N GLN A 520 25.21 5.83 -4.57
CA GLN A 520 25.70 5.85 -3.20
C GLN A 520 25.33 4.56 -2.45
N ARG A 521 26.29 3.99 -1.71
CA ARG A 521 26.13 2.68 -1.05
C ARG A 521 25.23 2.70 0.19
N ASN A 522 25.21 3.82 0.92
CA ASN A 522 24.57 3.93 2.24
C ASN A 522 23.33 4.83 2.20
N LEU A 523 22.42 4.58 1.26
CA LEU A 523 21.14 5.29 1.18
C LEU A 523 20.11 4.64 2.12
N THR A 524 19.29 5.47 2.77
CA THR A 524 18.11 4.98 3.47
C THR A 524 17.09 4.46 2.47
N LEU A 525 16.24 3.50 2.88
CA LEU A 525 15.23 2.92 1.99
C LEU A 525 14.32 3.99 1.35
N PRO A 526 13.78 4.98 2.07
CA PRO A 526 12.94 6.02 1.44
C PRO A 526 13.67 6.79 0.34
N VAL A 527 14.92 7.18 0.57
CA VAL A 527 15.74 7.90 -0.42
C VAL A 527 15.99 7.03 -1.65
N ARG A 528 16.29 5.75 -1.46
CA ARG A 528 16.50 4.80 -2.56
C ARG A 528 15.23 4.58 -3.38
N MET A 529 14.08 4.46 -2.71
CA MET A 529 12.77 4.34 -3.35
C MET A 529 12.41 5.57 -4.18
N LEU A 530 12.69 6.78 -3.68
CA LEU A 530 12.45 8.02 -4.42
C LEU A 530 13.23 8.06 -5.75
N LEU A 531 14.50 7.69 -5.74
CA LEU A 531 15.35 7.68 -6.93
C LEU A 531 14.86 6.64 -7.95
N LEU A 532 14.54 5.44 -7.47
CA LEU A 532 14.03 4.35 -8.29
C LEU A 532 12.69 4.70 -8.95
N ARG A 533 11.76 5.27 -8.17
CA ARG A 533 10.47 5.77 -8.69
C ARG A 533 10.64 6.94 -9.66
N PHE A 534 11.60 7.83 -9.43
CA PHE A 534 11.90 8.91 -10.36
C PHE A 534 12.33 8.39 -11.73
N PHE A 535 13.31 7.49 -11.79
CA PHE A 535 13.76 6.91 -13.06
C PHE A 535 12.67 6.04 -13.72
N SER A 536 11.92 5.27 -12.94
CA SER A 536 10.77 4.49 -13.44
C SER A 536 9.72 5.38 -14.11
N ARG A 537 9.31 6.47 -13.44
CA ARG A 537 8.36 7.44 -14.02
C ARG A 537 8.92 8.09 -15.28
N LEU A 538 10.21 8.41 -15.29
CA LEU A 538 10.86 9.01 -16.46
C LEU A 538 10.86 8.06 -17.66
N TYR A 539 11.12 6.77 -17.42
CA TYR A 539 11.03 5.72 -18.43
C TYR A 539 9.61 5.55 -18.98
N LEU A 540 8.58 5.53 -18.12
CA LEU A 540 7.19 5.47 -18.59
C LEU A 540 6.80 6.68 -19.45
N HIS A 541 7.34 7.87 -19.14
CA HIS A 541 7.13 9.09 -19.91
C HIS A 541 7.88 9.15 -21.24
N GLU A 542 8.93 8.36 -21.44
CA GLU A 542 9.66 8.25 -22.71
C GLU A 542 8.70 7.96 -23.88
N HIS A 543 7.73 7.08 -23.63
CA HIS A 543 6.77 6.57 -24.61
C HIS A 543 5.65 7.57 -24.94
N GLN A 544 5.63 8.75 -24.29
CA GLN A 544 4.67 9.83 -24.53
C GLN A 544 5.20 10.92 -25.48
N GLY A 545 6.15 10.59 -26.35
CA GLY A 545 6.63 11.49 -27.41
C GLY A 545 7.72 12.48 -26.99
N GLN A 546 8.62 12.11 -26.07
CA GLN A 546 9.77 12.94 -25.65
C GLN A 546 11.11 12.33 -26.12
N PRO A 547 11.59 12.66 -27.34
CA PRO A 547 12.76 11.99 -27.94
C PRO A 547 14.08 12.26 -27.20
N HIS A 548 14.17 13.33 -26.42
CA HIS A 548 15.35 13.66 -25.63
C HIS A 548 15.53 12.76 -24.40
N ILE A 549 14.44 12.21 -23.85
CA ILE A 549 14.45 11.22 -22.76
C ILE A 549 14.83 9.86 -23.33
N ALA A 550 14.21 9.46 -24.45
CA ALA A 550 14.45 8.18 -25.11
C ALA A 550 15.90 7.95 -25.53
N ARG A 551 16.62 9.03 -25.82
CA ARG A 551 18.01 9.00 -26.27
C ARG A 551 19.02 9.18 -25.14
N SER A 552 18.57 9.15 -23.88
CA SER A 552 19.44 9.26 -22.71
C SER A 552 20.23 7.97 -22.48
N LYS A 553 21.56 8.07 -22.39
CA LYS A 553 22.40 6.90 -22.12
C LYS A 553 22.39 6.54 -20.63
N VAL A 554 22.23 7.54 -19.76
CA VAL A 554 22.09 7.33 -18.31
C VAL A 554 20.86 6.48 -18.00
N LEU A 555 19.71 6.81 -18.60
CA LEU A 555 18.47 6.06 -18.37
C LEU A 555 18.56 4.61 -18.86
N SER A 556 19.05 4.40 -20.09
CA SER A 556 19.26 3.05 -20.65
C SER A 556 20.26 2.24 -19.82
N ARG A 557 21.38 2.83 -19.39
CA ARG A 557 22.36 2.15 -18.52
C ARG A 557 21.80 1.82 -17.15
N TRP A 558 20.99 2.71 -16.56
CA TRP A 558 20.33 2.46 -15.28
C TRP A 558 19.36 1.28 -15.39
N LEU A 559 18.50 1.26 -16.42
CA LEU A 559 17.59 0.14 -16.70
C LEU A 559 18.35 -1.18 -16.89
N ALA A 560 19.39 -1.18 -17.72
CA ALA A 560 20.22 -2.36 -17.96
C ALA A 560 20.93 -2.86 -16.69
N GLY A 561 21.13 -2.01 -15.68
CA GLY A 561 21.72 -2.40 -14.39
C GLY A 561 20.76 -3.08 -13.41
N LEU A 562 19.44 -3.00 -13.63
CA LEU A 562 18.44 -3.49 -12.67
C LEU A 562 18.45 -5.01 -12.49
N PRO A 563 18.56 -5.86 -13.54
CA PRO A 563 18.62 -7.32 -13.36
C PRO A 563 19.81 -7.77 -12.49
N LEU A 564 21.00 -7.18 -12.69
CA LEU A 564 22.17 -7.47 -11.85
C LEU A 564 21.92 -7.05 -10.39
N GLN A 565 21.27 -5.91 -10.18
CA GLN A 565 20.96 -5.42 -8.85
C GLN A 565 19.94 -6.31 -8.12
N LEU A 566 18.96 -6.84 -8.85
CA LEU A 566 17.99 -7.81 -8.33
C LEU A 566 18.70 -9.10 -7.84
N VAL A 567 19.68 -9.61 -8.60
CA VAL A 567 20.52 -10.74 -8.18
C VAL A 567 21.32 -10.40 -6.92
N GLN A 568 21.94 -9.22 -6.87
CA GLN A 568 22.79 -8.81 -5.74
C GLN A 568 22.01 -8.56 -4.44
N LEU A 569 20.72 -8.22 -4.54
CA LEU A 569 19.87 -7.96 -3.38
C LEU A 569 19.43 -9.27 -2.71
N GLY A 570 19.04 -10.29 -3.48
CA GLY A 570 18.51 -11.55 -2.94
C GLY A 570 17.49 -11.32 -1.83
N LEU A 571 17.68 -11.98 -0.68
CA LEU A 571 16.86 -11.84 0.53
C LEU A 571 17.05 -10.53 1.32
N ARG A 572 18.08 -9.73 1.01
CA ARG A 572 18.50 -8.62 1.89
C ARG A 572 17.44 -7.53 2.01
N ASN A 573 16.60 -7.35 0.99
CA ASN A 573 15.52 -6.37 1.00
C ASN A 573 14.39 -6.76 0.04
N PRO A 574 13.42 -7.59 0.48
CA PRO A 574 12.37 -8.11 -0.40
C PRO A 574 11.47 -7.01 -0.97
N HIS A 575 11.19 -5.95 -0.21
CA HIS A 575 10.42 -4.80 -0.69
C HIS A 575 11.10 -4.08 -1.86
N LEU A 576 12.41 -3.84 -1.77
CA LEU A 576 13.17 -3.23 -2.86
C LEU A 576 13.25 -4.16 -4.09
N SER A 577 13.40 -5.47 -3.88
CA SER A 577 13.38 -6.46 -4.96
C SER A 577 12.03 -6.49 -5.69
N ALA A 578 10.91 -6.39 -4.98
CA ALA A 578 9.58 -6.33 -5.58
C ALA A 578 9.39 -5.09 -6.48
N GLU A 579 9.84 -3.91 -6.02
CA GLU A 579 9.76 -2.68 -6.82
C GLU A 579 10.69 -2.70 -8.04
N LEU A 580 11.88 -3.30 -7.92
CA LEU A 580 12.75 -3.55 -9.07
C LEU A 580 12.11 -4.49 -10.09
N LEU A 581 11.47 -5.58 -9.62
CA LEU A 581 10.79 -6.54 -10.47
C LEU A 581 9.66 -5.90 -11.30
N GLN A 582 8.87 -5.01 -10.68
CA GLN A 582 7.82 -4.27 -11.40
C GLN A 582 8.39 -3.45 -12.56
N ILE A 583 9.52 -2.76 -12.34
CA ILE A 583 10.17 -1.95 -13.38
C ILE A 583 10.74 -2.84 -14.48
N VAL A 584 11.45 -3.91 -14.10
CA VAL A 584 12.04 -4.86 -15.05
C VAL A 584 10.96 -5.51 -15.91
N GLN A 585 9.84 -5.90 -15.32
CA GLN A 585 8.70 -6.47 -16.04
C GLN A 585 8.09 -5.48 -17.03
N ALA A 586 7.83 -4.25 -16.61
CA ALA A 586 7.30 -3.21 -17.51
C ALA A 586 8.24 -2.95 -18.70
N ALA A 587 9.55 -2.84 -18.44
CA ALA A 587 10.54 -2.63 -19.49
C ALA A 587 10.71 -3.84 -20.41
N ALA A 588 10.60 -5.06 -19.87
CA ALA A 588 10.64 -6.29 -20.64
C ALA A 588 9.40 -6.41 -21.55
N ALA A 589 8.21 -6.07 -21.06
CA ALA A 589 6.98 -6.01 -21.84
C ALA A 589 7.07 -5.01 -22.99
N TRP A 590 7.79 -3.90 -22.80
CA TRP A 590 8.07 -2.89 -23.83
C TRP A 590 9.26 -3.24 -24.73
N LYS A 591 9.81 -4.46 -24.63
CA LYS A 591 10.90 -5.00 -25.46
C LYS A 591 12.17 -4.14 -25.45
N ASN A 592 12.52 -3.55 -24.31
CA ASN A 592 13.76 -2.78 -24.19
C ASN A 592 15.00 -3.69 -24.37
N LYS A 593 15.80 -3.43 -25.41
CA LYS A 593 16.90 -4.31 -25.82
C LYS A 593 18.01 -4.45 -24.78
N ASP A 594 18.46 -3.34 -24.20
CA ASP A 594 19.58 -3.34 -23.24
C ASP A 594 19.19 -4.08 -21.94
N LEU A 595 17.94 -3.87 -21.49
CA LEU A 595 17.40 -4.57 -20.33
C LEU A 595 17.24 -6.08 -20.59
N LEU A 596 16.70 -6.48 -21.75
CA LEU A 596 16.55 -7.89 -22.10
C LEU A 596 17.89 -8.60 -22.23
N GLN A 597 18.91 -7.93 -22.78
CA GLN A 597 20.28 -8.48 -22.84
C GLN A 597 20.88 -8.67 -21.44
N SER A 598 20.67 -7.71 -20.54
CA SER A 598 21.10 -7.84 -19.13
C SER A 598 20.35 -8.96 -18.41
N LEU A 599 19.03 -9.06 -18.60
CA LEU A 599 18.19 -10.11 -18.05
C LEU A 599 18.66 -11.50 -18.52
N GLN A 600 18.96 -11.65 -19.81
CA GLN A 600 19.53 -12.87 -20.39
C GLN A 600 20.86 -13.24 -19.72
N THR A 601 21.74 -12.26 -19.51
CA THR A 601 23.06 -12.47 -18.90
C THR A 601 22.96 -12.91 -17.44
N GLN A 602 21.93 -12.46 -16.71
CA GLN A 602 21.72 -12.78 -15.30
C GLN A 602 20.75 -13.95 -15.07
N ALA A 603 20.17 -14.55 -16.11
CA ALA A 603 19.12 -15.55 -16.01
C ALA A 603 19.51 -16.74 -15.12
N CYS A 604 20.67 -17.37 -15.33
CA CYS A 604 21.12 -18.51 -14.51
C CYS A 604 21.24 -18.16 -13.02
N ARG A 605 21.60 -16.90 -12.68
CA ARG A 605 21.70 -16.46 -11.28
C ARG A 605 20.33 -16.11 -10.68
N LEU A 606 19.41 -15.60 -11.48
CA LEU A 606 18.05 -15.28 -11.03
C LEU A 606 17.24 -16.54 -10.73
N TYR A 607 17.41 -17.57 -11.56
CA TYR A 607 16.70 -18.85 -11.47
C TYR A 607 17.56 -19.95 -10.85
N ASP A 608 18.67 -19.62 -10.18
CA ASP A 608 19.45 -20.62 -9.45
C ASP A 608 18.53 -21.32 -8.42
N PRO A 609 18.46 -22.65 -8.41
CA PRO A 609 17.50 -23.39 -7.60
C PRO A 609 17.81 -23.39 -6.09
N GLN A 610 18.98 -22.87 -5.68
CA GLN A 610 19.38 -22.78 -4.27
C GLN A 610 19.45 -21.32 -3.80
N GLU A 611 20.16 -20.48 -4.56
CA GLU A 611 20.51 -19.10 -4.19
C GLU A 611 19.83 -18.04 -5.09
N GLY A 612 18.98 -18.46 -6.02
CA GLY A 612 18.35 -17.57 -6.98
C GLY A 612 17.20 -16.76 -6.39
N SER A 613 16.98 -15.56 -6.93
CA SER A 613 15.86 -14.69 -6.54
C SER A 613 14.50 -15.40 -6.64
N MET A 614 14.36 -16.34 -7.57
CA MET A 614 13.14 -17.16 -7.77
C MET A 614 12.78 -18.01 -6.54
N VAL A 615 13.78 -18.54 -5.84
CA VAL A 615 13.58 -19.42 -4.68
C VAL A 615 13.61 -18.64 -3.37
N LEU A 616 14.29 -17.49 -3.36
CA LEU A 616 14.48 -16.69 -2.16
C LEU A 616 13.34 -15.68 -1.91
N LEU A 617 12.72 -15.10 -2.94
CA LEU A 617 11.72 -14.04 -2.74
C LEU A 617 10.32 -14.58 -2.39
N PRO A 618 9.42 -13.75 -1.82
CA PRO A 618 8.04 -14.13 -1.51
C PRO A 618 7.20 -14.47 -2.75
N SER A 619 6.10 -15.21 -2.57
CA SER A 619 5.23 -15.74 -3.64
C SER A 619 4.84 -14.72 -4.72
N GLU A 620 4.44 -13.50 -4.35
CA GLU A 620 4.08 -12.43 -5.30
C GLU A 620 5.25 -12.04 -6.22
N SER A 621 6.48 -12.04 -5.69
CA SER A 621 7.70 -11.79 -6.46
C SER A 621 8.11 -13.01 -7.30
N GLN A 622 7.89 -14.23 -6.79
CA GLN A 622 8.09 -15.47 -7.54
C GLN A 622 7.20 -15.51 -8.78
N GLN A 623 5.93 -15.13 -8.66
CA GLN A 623 4.99 -15.06 -9.78
C GLN A 623 5.47 -14.10 -10.87
N ARG A 624 5.97 -12.90 -10.50
CA ARG A 624 6.56 -11.96 -11.46
C ARG A 624 7.82 -12.52 -12.13
N LEU A 625 8.65 -13.25 -11.39
CA LEU A 625 9.83 -13.93 -11.94
C LEU A 625 9.44 -15.03 -12.93
N VAL A 626 8.42 -15.84 -12.63
CA VAL A 626 7.87 -16.82 -13.59
C VAL A 626 7.42 -16.10 -14.87
N GLN A 627 6.68 -15.00 -14.74
CA GLN A 627 6.23 -14.21 -15.89
C GLN A 627 7.40 -13.60 -16.69
N LEU A 628 8.52 -13.26 -16.05
CA LEU A 628 9.71 -12.74 -16.73
C LEU A 628 10.36 -13.75 -17.67
N VAL A 629 10.20 -15.06 -17.44
CA VAL A 629 10.68 -16.12 -18.34
C VAL A 629 10.11 -15.94 -19.76
N TYR A 630 8.87 -15.47 -19.88
CA TYR A 630 8.23 -15.22 -21.18
C TYR A 630 9.00 -14.20 -22.03
N PHE A 631 9.58 -13.18 -21.40
CA PHE A 631 10.28 -12.09 -22.10
C PHE A 631 11.73 -12.41 -22.42
N LEU A 632 12.29 -13.51 -21.90
CA LEU A 632 13.66 -13.90 -22.23
C LEU A 632 13.81 -14.13 -23.74
N PRO A 633 14.82 -13.50 -24.39
CA PRO A 633 15.06 -13.70 -25.81
C PRO A 633 15.32 -15.16 -26.16
N VAL A 634 16.17 -15.84 -25.38
CA VAL A 634 16.57 -17.24 -25.59
C VAL A 634 16.61 -17.98 -24.25
N LEU A 635 16.19 -19.23 -24.25
CA LEU A 635 16.24 -20.12 -23.10
C LEU A 635 17.28 -21.22 -23.34
N PRO A 636 18.56 -20.99 -23.00
CA PRO A 636 19.61 -21.99 -23.18
C PRO A 636 19.44 -23.15 -22.19
N ALA A 637 20.05 -24.30 -22.51
CA ALA A 637 20.01 -25.51 -21.69
C ALA A 637 20.37 -25.29 -20.21
N GLU A 638 21.34 -24.42 -19.91
CA GLU A 638 21.73 -24.08 -18.54
C GLU A 638 20.59 -23.42 -17.74
N VAL A 639 19.87 -22.48 -18.36
CA VAL A 639 18.72 -21.82 -17.73
C VAL A 639 17.58 -22.81 -17.57
N LEU A 640 17.31 -23.66 -18.57
CA LEU A 640 16.28 -24.68 -18.49
C LEU A 640 16.56 -25.72 -17.40
N ALA A 641 17.81 -26.12 -17.20
CA ALA A 641 18.21 -26.98 -16.10
C ALA A 641 17.93 -26.31 -14.73
N CYS A 642 18.22 -25.01 -14.60
CA CYS A 642 17.91 -24.24 -13.40
C CYS A 642 16.39 -24.15 -13.14
N LEU A 643 15.61 -23.86 -14.19
CA LEU A 643 14.15 -23.79 -14.14
C LEU A 643 13.52 -25.13 -13.77
N SER A 644 14.01 -26.23 -14.35
CA SER A 644 13.55 -27.59 -14.04
C SER A 644 13.77 -27.91 -12.57
N ARG A 645 14.95 -27.59 -12.02
CA ARG A 645 15.23 -27.73 -10.59
C ARG A 645 14.37 -26.82 -9.72
N CYS A 646 14.05 -25.61 -10.16
CA CYS A 646 13.09 -24.75 -9.44
C CYS A 646 11.71 -25.43 -9.36
N CYS A 647 11.27 -26.10 -10.42
CA CYS A 647 10.00 -26.83 -10.45
C CYS A 647 9.98 -28.09 -9.57
N THR A 648 11.13 -28.67 -9.21
CA THR A 648 11.17 -29.96 -8.47
C THR A 648 11.59 -29.84 -7.02
N THR A 649 12.34 -28.80 -6.63
CA THR A 649 12.88 -28.61 -5.27
C THR A 649 11.85 -28.30 -4.18
N GLY A 650 10.58 -28.04 -4.54
CA GLY A 650 9.51 -27.71 -3.59
C GLY A 650 9.62 -26.32 -2.95
N ARG A 651 10.47 -25.44 -3.51
CA ARG A 651 10.72 -24.09 -3.00
C ARG A 651 9.78 -23.02 -3.56
N ILE A 652 9.10 -23.35 -4.66
CA ILE A 652 7.97 -22.60 -5.22
C ILE A 652 6.73 -23.49 -5.15
N SER A 653 5.53 -22.91 -5.22
CA SER A 653 4.31 -23.71 -5.21
C SER A 653 4.17 -24.55 -6.49
N ALA A 654 3.49 -25.69 -6.39
CA ALA A 654 3.19 -26.53 -7.55
C ALA A 654 2.45 -25.76 -8.66
N SER A 655 1.55 -24.83 -8.30
CA SER A 655 0.85 -23.97 -9.24
C SER A 655 1.78 -23.02 -10.01
N LEU A 656 2.81 -22.47 -9.35
CA LEU A 656 3.82 -21.63 -10.00
C LEU A 656 4.76 -22.47 -10.87
N ALA A 657 5.14 -23.67 -10.41
CA ALA A 657 5.91 -24.62 -11.19
C ALA A 657 5.16 -25.04 -12.48
N ALA A 658 3.87 -25.34 -12.37
CA ALA A 658 3.01 -25.63 -13.51
C ALA A 658 2.92 -24.44 -14.48
N SER A 659 2.72 -23.22 -13.95
CA SER A 659 2.73 -21.99 -14.75
C SER A 659 4.06 -21.79 -15.50
N LEU A 660 5.19 -22.10 -14.86
CA LEU A 660 6.51 -22.05 -15.48
C LEU A 660 6.62 -23.04 -16.63
N VAL A 661 6.22 -24.30 -16.42
CA VAL A 661 6.21 -25.34 -17.46
C VAL A 661 5.36 -24.90 -18.66
N ARG A 662 4.16 -24.36 -18.42
CA ARG A 662 3.30 -23.78 -19.46
C ARG A 662 3.97 -22.65 -20.23
N LEU A 663 4.68 -21.75 -19.55
CA LEU A 663 5.38 -20.64 -20.20
C LEU A 663 6.53 -21.14 -21.08
N VAL A 664 7.28 -22.14 -20.64
CA VAL A 664 8.32 -22.77 -21.47
C VAL A 664 7.69 -23.46 -22.68
N HIS A 665 6.56 -24.15 -22.51
CA HIS A 665 5.80 -24.72 -23.63
C HIS A 665 5.35 -23.64 -24.63
N LEU A 666 4.78 -22.53 -24.16
CA LEU A 666 4.35 -21.39 -24.99
C LEU A 666 5.50 -20.75 -25.79
N ARG A 667 6.73 -20.81 -25.25
CA ARG A 667 7.94 -20.28 -25.89
C ARG A 667 8.66 -21.32 -26.78
N SER A 668 8.13 -22.54 -26.88
CA SER A 668 8.60 -23.58 -27.79
C SER A 668 7.92 -23.51 -29.16
N SER A 669 8.54 -24.11 -30.17
CA SER A 669 7.95 -24.25 -31.52
C SER A 669 6.70 -25.16 -31.54
N LEU A 670 6.50 -25.96 -30.48
CA LEU A 670 5.55 -27.08 -30.43
C LEU A 670 4.18 -26.70 -29.84
N CYS A 671 3.99 -25.46 -29.36
CA CYS A 671 2.75 -25.01 -28.72
C CYS A 671 1.55 -24.88 -29.67
N GLY A 672 1.75 -24.98 -30.99
CA GLY A 672 0.69 -24.83 -32.01
C GLY A 672 0.09 -23.41 -32.12
N TRP A 673 0.30 -22.54 -31.14
CA TRP A 673 -0.07 -21.13 -31.15
C TRP A 673 0.99 -20.29 -31.87
N ALA A 674 0.71 -19.96 -33.14
CA ALA A 674 1.52 -19.03 -33.91
C ALA A 674 0.85 -17.65 -33.92
N VAL A 675 1.17 -16.79 -32.95
CA VAL A 675 0.92 -15.35 -33.06
C VAL A 675 2.21 -14.72 -33.60
N ASP A 676 2.14 -14.12 -34.79
CA ASP A 676 3.15 -13.30 -35.48
C ASP A 676 4.64 -13.59 -35.20
N LYS A 677 5.36 -14.16 -36.18
CA LYS A 677 6.85 -14.23 -36.29
C LYS A 677 7.61 -14.14 -34.94
N GLN A 678 7.19 -14.88 -33.93
CA GLN A 678 7.85 -14.86 -32.63
C GLN A 678 9.08 -15.75 -32.76
N GLU A 679 10.27 -15.20 -32.53
CA GLU A 679 11.50 -15.97 -32.54
C GLU A 679 11.38 -17.11 -31.50
N VAL A 680 11.60 -18.34 -31.97
CA VAL A 680 11.57 -19.56 -31.15
C VAL A 680 12.67 -19.43 -30.11
N ALA A 681 12.29 -19.40 -28.83
CA ALA A 681 13.21 -19.14 -27.73
C ALA A 681 13.87 -20.42 -27.19
N VAL A 682 13.22 -21.57 -27.39
CA VAL A 682 13.64 -22.88 -26.90
C VAL A 682 13.82 -23.82 -28.10
N SER A 683 14.96 -24.49 -28.20
CA SER A 683 15.14 -25.55 -29.22
C SER A 683 14.30 -26.78 -28.85
N ASP A 684 13.84 -27.55 -29.84
CA ASP A 684 13.01 -28.73 -29.56
C ASP A 684 13.74 -29.75 -28.67
N VAL A 685 15.06 -29.90 -28.85
CA VAL A 685 15.91 -30.79 -28.03
C VAL A 685 15.95 -30.32 -26.58
N ASP A 686 16.20 -29.04 -26.36
CA ASP A 686 16.27 -28.46 -25.01
C ASP A 686 14.90 -28.49 -24.33
N TYR A 687 13.82 -28.31 -25.09
CA TYR A 687 12.45 -28.41 -24.60
C TYR A 687 12.12 -29.82 -24.08
N PHE A 688 12.38 -30.87 -24.88
CA PHE A 688 12.16 -32.24 -24.43
C PHE A 688 13.09 -32.63 -23.27
N SER A 689 14.33 -32.14 -23.26
CA SER A 689 15.26 -32.32 -22.15
C SER A 689 14.74 -31.68 -20.85
N PHE A 690 14.21 -30.46 -20.95
CA PHE A 690 13.57 -29.76 -19.83
C PHE A 690 12.37 -30.53 -19.29
N LEU A 691 11.45 -30.97 -20.16
CA LEU A 691 10.28 -31.74 -19.73
C LEU A 691 10.67 -33.08 -19.12
N PHE A 692 11.63 -33.80 -19.71
CA PHE A 692 12.10 -35.06 -19.17
C PHE A 692 12.75 -34.89 -17.80
N SER A 693 13.61 -33.88 -17.63
CA SER A 693 14.26 -33.58 -16.34
C SER A 693 13.23 -33.17 -15.27
N THR A 694 12.18 -32.46 -15.68
CA THR A 694 11.10 -32.05 -14.78
C THR A 694 10.18 -33.22 -14.45
N LEU A 695 9.94 -34.14 -15.39
CA LEU A 695 9.18 -35.39 -15.22
C LEU A 695 9.89 -36.36 -14.28
N THR A 696 11.22 -36.45 -14.31
CA THR A 696 11.96 -37.35 -13.42
C THR A 696 11.96 -36.87 -11.98
N GLY A 697 11.84 -35.56 -11.74
CA GLY A 697 11.78 -34.96 -10.39
C GLY A 697 13.12 -34.85 -9.67
N PHE A 698 14.10 -35.66 -10.08
CA PHE A 698 15.45 -35.72 -9.53
C PHE A 698 16.47 -35.38 -10.61
N SER A 699 17.50 -34.63 -10.21
CA SER A 699 18.67 -34.35 -11.05
C SER A 699 19.55 -35.59 -11.23
N SER A 700 20.40 -35.59 -12.26
CA SER A 700 21.36 -36.67 -12.49
C SER A 700 22.29 -36.90 -11.29
N ASP A 701 22.69 -35.82 -10.60
CA ASP A 701 23.56 -35.91 -9.42
C ASP A 701 22.81 -36.55 -8.24
N GLU A 702 21.56 -36.17 -8.00
CA GLU A 702 20.72 -36.77 -6.96
C GLU A 702 20.46 -38.26 -7.24
N LEU A 703 20.15 -38.65 -8.48
CA LEU A 703 19.99 -40.05 -8.85
C LEU A 703 21.30 -40.85 -8.68
N SER A 704 22.45 -40.26 -8.99
CA SER A 704 23.76 -40.90 -8.82
C SER A 704 24.13 -41.10 -7.35
N THR A 705 23.78 -40.14 -6.48
CA THR A 705 24.02 -40.24 -5.04
C THR A 705 23.10 -41.28 -4.40
N LEU A 706 21.86 -41.42 -4.86
CA LEU A 706 20.96 -42.50 -4.43
C LEU A 706 21.49 -43.90 -4.77
N GLN A 707 22.23 -44.07 -5.87
CA GLN A 707 22.87 -45.37 -6.17
C GLN A 707 23.98 -45.76 -5.18
N GLN A 708 24.50 -44.80 -4.41
CA GLN A 708 25.58 -44.99 -3.45
C GLN A 708 25.08 -45.07 -1.99
N ALA A 709 23.77 -44.93 -1.75
CA ALA A 709 23.18 -44.96 -0.42
C ALA A 709 23.37 -46.35 0.23
N ARG A 710 23.62 -46.37 1.55
CA ARG A 710 23.81 -47.61 2.33
C ARG A 710 22.51 -48.40 2.43
N GLU A 711 22.65 -49.73 2.52
CA GLU A 711 21.56 -50.73 2.51
C GLU A 711 20.48 -50.51 3.59
N ASP A 712 20.75 -49.73 4.65
CA ASP A 712 19.84 -49.54 5.79
C ASP A 712 18.57 -48.70 5.48
N SER A 713 18.53 -47.95 4.36
CA SER A 713 17.41 -47.04 4.02
C SER A 713 16.56 -47.48 2.83
N VAL A 714 16.91 -48.59 2.17
CA VAL A 714 16.26 -49.03 0.92
C VAL A 714 16.00 -50.53 0.96
N THR A 715 14.79 -50.95 0.63
CA THR A 715 14.47 -52.39 0.59
C THR A 715 15.30 -53.08 -0.50
N PRO A 716 15.96 -54.22 -0.19
CA PRO A 716 16.73 -54.96 -1.18
C PRO A 716 15.80 -55.43 -2.31
N PRO A 717 16.32 -55.53 -3.55
CA PRO A 717 15.51 -55.97 -4.68
C PRO A 717 15.08 -57.41 -4.45
N SER A 718 13.80 -57.68 -4.71
CA SER A 718 13.19 -59.00 -4.61
C SER A 718 12.49 -59.36 -5.92
N PRO A 719 12.11 -60.62 -6.15
CA PRO A 719 11.39 -61.00 -7.37
C PRO A 719 10.04 -60.28 -7.53
N LEU A 720 9.39 -59.87 -6.43
CA LEU A 720 8.17 -59.02 -6.45
C LEU A 720 8.45 -57.52 -6.43
N SER A 721 9.66 -57.10 -6.08
CA SER A 721 10.11 -55.71 -6.14
C SER A 721 11.47 -55.62 -6.83
N PRO A 722 11.52 -55.81 -8.17
CA PRO A 722 12.77 -55.86 -8.92
C PRO A 722 13.58 -54.56 -8.86
N LEU A 723 12.93 -53.42 -8.60
CA LEU A 723 13.58 -52.14 -8.31
C LEU A 723 13.54 -51.84 -6.82
N SER A 724 14.64 -51.30 -6.32
CA SER A 724 14.73 -50.78 -4.96
C SER A 724 14.14 -49.36 -4.94
N LEU A 725 12.95 -49.18 -4.36
CA LEU A 725 12.29 -47.88 -4.35
C LEU A 725 12.77 -47.00 -3.19
N TYR A 726 13.18 -45.77 -3.50
CA TYR A 726 13.38 -44.72 -2.51
C TYR A 726 12.02 -44.08 -2.20
N SER A 727 11.58 -44.18 -0.94
CA SER A 727 10.31 -43.60 -0.50
C SER A 727 10.42 -42.08 -0.37
N THR A 728 9.76 -41.36 -1.27
CA THR A 728 9.76 -39.89 -1.21
C THR A 728 8.83 -39.37 -0.11
N PRO A 729 9.21 -38.30 0.60
CA PRO A 729 8.34 -37.61 1.54
C PRO A 729 7.03 -37.17 0.88
N LEU A 730 5.91 -37.24 1.61
CA LEU A 730 4.58 -36.96 1.06
C LEU A 730 4.50 -35.59 0.38
N GLU A 731 4.97 -34.51 1.03
CA GLU A 731 4.93 -33.15 0.49
C GLU A 731 5.69 -33.04 -0.85
N GLN A 732 6.86 -33.69 -0.93
CA GLN A 732 7.66 -33.72 -2.15
C GLN A 732 6.98 -34.55 -3.23
N PHE A 733 6.37 -35.68 -2.87
CA PHE A 733 5.61 -36.52 -3.78
C PHE A 733 4.40 -35.77 -4.37
N THR A 734 3.57 -35.14 -3.53
CA THR A 734 2.37 -34.41 -3.98
C THR A 734 2.74 -33.21 -4.84
N HIS A 735 3.76 -32.45 -4.43
CA HIS A 735 4.26 -31.33 -5.23
C HIS A 735 4.75 -31.78 -6.61
N HIS A 736 5.55 -32.86 -6.66
CA HIS A 736 6.04 -33.40 -7.91
C HIS A 736 4.90 -33.96 -8.77
N TRP A 737 3.91 -34.63 -8.16
CA TRP A 737 2.76 -35.18 -8.86
C TRP A 737 1.94 -34.11 -9.61
N ASP A 738 1.69 -32.96 -8.99
CA ASP A 738 1.01 -31.83 -9.63
C ASP A 738 1.80 -31.29 -10.83
N VAL A 739 3.13 -31.22 -10.71
CA VAL A 739 4.03 -30.81 -11.80
C VAL A 739 4.03 -31.84 -12.94
N VAL A 740 4.00 -33.13 -12.61
CA VAL A 740 3.94 -34.24 -13.58
C VAL A 740 2.67 -34.19 -14.42
N GLU A 741 1.52 -33.88 -13.82
CA GLU A 741 0.27 -33.70 -14.56
C GLU A 741 0.39 -32.58 -15.60
N GLU A 742 1.05 -31.48 -15.26
CA GLU A 742 1.28 -30.38 -16.20
C GLU A 742 2.27 -30.76 -17.32
N VAL A 743 3.36 -31.46 -16.98
CA VAL A 743 4.32 -31.96 -17.97
C VAL A 743 3.64 -32.91 -18.95
N CYS A 744 2.81 -33.84 -18.44
CA CYS A 744 2.03 -34.75 -19.29
C CYS A 744 1.07 -33.99 -20.20
N HIS A 745 0.39 -32.95 -19.67
CA HIS A 745 -0.49 -32.10 -20.47
C HIS A 745 0.29 -31.41 -21.60
N CYS A 746 1.45 -30.82 -21.32
CA CYS A 746 2.29 -30.18 -22.34
C CYS A 746 2.77 -31.17 -23.42
N LEU A 747 3.09 -32.42 -23.04
CA LEU A 747 3.49 -33.47 -23.98
C LEU A 747 2.31 -33.93 -24.86
N GLU A 748 1.09 -33.98 -24.34
CA GLU A 748 -0.12 -34.34 -25.09
C GLU A 748 -0.52 -33.32 -26.16
N MET A 749 -0.15 -32.06 -25.94
CA MET A 749 -0.41 -30.94 -26.85
C MET A 749 0.56 -30.90 -28.04
N VAL A 750 1.65 -31.68 -27.99
CA VAL A 750 2.59 -31.81 -29.12
C VAL A 750 1.90 -32.51 -30.29
N GLY A 751 2.03 -31.95 -31.50
CA GLY A 751 1.25 -32.38 -32.68
C GLY A 751 1.41 -33.85 -33.08
N SER A 752 2.55 -34.50 -32.79
CA SER A 752 2.77 -35.93 -33.06
C SER A 752 3.02 -36.72 -31.78
N ARG A 753 1.98 -37.41 -31.28
CA ARG A 753 2.04 -38.22 -30.06
C ARG A 753 3.00 -39.41 -30.17
N SER A 754 3.04 -40.10 -31.32
CA SER A 754 3.93 -41.25 -31.51
C SER A 754 5.41 -40.87 -31.51
N GLN A 755 5.78 -39.75 -32.16
CA GLN A 755 7.15 -39.24 -32.13
C GLN A 755 7.52 -38.73 -30.74
N CYS A 756 6.60 -38.02 -30.07
CA CYS A 756 6.79 -37.57 -28.70
C CYS A 756 7.04 -38.75 -27.74
N PHE A 757 6.25 -39.83 -27.89
CA PHE A 757 6.44 -41.05 -27.10
C PHE A 757 7.77 -41.74 -27.42
N ASP A 758 8.20 -41.80 -28.68
CA ASP A 758 9.49 -42.40 -29.04
C ASP A 758 10.68 -41.60 -28.46
N VAL A 759 10.60 -40.27 -28.42
CA VAL A 759 11.59 -39.42 -27.74
C VAL A 759 11.62 -39.73 -26.24
N LEU A 760 10.45 -39.80 -25.58
CA LEU A 760 10.35 -40.13 -24.16
C LEU A 760 10.90 -41.54 -23.87
N GLN A 761 10.53 -42.54 -24.67
CA GLN A 761 11.03 -43.90 -24.58
C GLN A 761 12.56 -43.93 -24.66
N ASN A 762 13.15 -43.26 -25.65
CA ASN A 762 14.60 -43.21 -25.81
C ASN A 762 15.27 -42.54 -24.62
N ALA A 763 14.67 -41.50 -24.04
CA ALA A 763 15.16 -40.84 -22.84
C ALA A 763 15.12 -41.76 -21.61
N ILE A 764 14.02 -42.49 -21.39
CA ILE A 764 13.89 -43.47 -20.30
C ILE A 764 14.92 -44.59 -20.46
N CYS A 765 14.98 -45.20 -21.65
CA CYS A 765 15.88 -46.31 -21.93
C CYS A 765 17.35 -45.93 -21.72
N ARG A 766 17.76 -44.73 -22.13
CA ARG A 766 19.16 -44.29 -22.02
C ARG A 766 19.56 -43.89 -20.60
N ASN A 767 18.66 -43.27 -19.84
CA ASN A 767 19.03 -42.62 -18.58
C ASN A 767 18.61 -43.38 -17.32
N LEU A 768 17.55 -44.20 -17.37
CA LEU A 768 16.92 -44.74 -16.17
C LEU A 768 16.98 -46.27 -16.06
N THR A 769 17.04 -47.00 -17.18
CA THR A 769 16.98 -48.48 -17.15
C THR A 769 18.19 -49.16 -16.50
N SER A 770 19.30 -48.45 -16.35
CA SER A 770 20.52 -48.95 -15.69
C SER A 770 20.54 -48.69 -14.18
N LEU A 771 19.58 -47.95 -13.64
CA LEU A 771 19.51 -47.60 -12.22
C LEU A 771 18.94 -48.76 -11.40
N ARG A 772 19.54 -49.02 -10.23
CA ARG A 772 19.05 -50.04 -9.28
C ARG A 772 18.06 -49.45 -8.27
N VAL A 773 18.36 -48.25 -7.80
CA VAL A 773 17.51 -47.50 -6.86
C VAL A 773 16.76 -46.43 -7.64
N LEU A 774 15.43 -46.37 -7.48
CA LEU A 774 14.58 -45.39 -8.18
C LEU A 774 13.60 -44.75 -7.18
N PRO A 775 13.42 -43.42 -7.17
CA PRO A 775 12.37 -42.80 -6.37
C PRO A 775 10.98 -43.27 -6.77
N ASP A 776 10.13 -43.55 -5.78
CA ASP A 776 8.74 -43.95 -6.01
C ASP A 776 7.94 -42.89 -6.79
N SER A 777 8.20 -41.60 -6.55
CA SER A 777 7.61 -40.48 -7.29
C SER A 777 8.00 -40.51 -8.77
N THR A 778 9.26 -40.79 -9.09
CA THR A 778 9.76 -40.91 -10.45
C THR A 778 9.13 -42.12 -11.15
N ALA A 779 9.09 -43.27 -10.49
CA ALA A 779 8.47 -44.48 -11.04
C ALA A 779 6.99 -44.25 -11.37
N ALA A 780 6.24 -43.62 -10.46
CA ALA A 780 4.83 -43.29 -10.66
C ALA A 780 4.65 -42.28 -11.81
N ALA A 781 5.50 -41.25 -11.88
CA ALA A 781 5.48 -40.25 -12.96
C ALA A 781 5.72 -40.87 -14.34
N LEU A 782 6.65 -41.83 -14.46
CA LEU A 782 6.92 -42.52 -15.72
C LEU A 782 5.77 -43.41 -16.18
N LEU A 783 5.15 -44.17 -15.26
CA LEU A 783 3.95 -44.94 -15.55
C LEU A 783 2.81 -44.02 -16.00
N ARG A 784 2.63 -42.89 -15.32
CA ARG A 784 1.62 -41.88 -15.65
C ARG A 784 1.86 -41.30 -17.04
N ALA A 785 3.06 -40.81 -17.33
CA ALA A 785 3.42 -40.25 -18.63
C ALA A 785 3.28 -41.27 -19.76
N ALA A 786 3.77 -42.50 -19.56
CA ALA A 786 3.64 -43.56 -20.56
C ALA A 786 2.16 -43.89 -20.83
N SER A 787 1.33 -43.97 -19.79
CA SER A 787 -0.08 -44.30 -19.92
C SER A 787 -0.91 -43.23 -20.66
N ARG A 788 -0.52 -41.95 -20.53
CA ARG A 788 -1.21 -40.80 -21.14
C ARG A 788 -0.79 -40.54 -22.59
N LEU A 789 0.49 -40.71 -22.90
CA LEU A 789 1.05 -40.35 -24.20
C LEU A 789 0.98 -41.46 -25.25
N LEU A 790 0.90 -42.72 -24.80
CA LEU A 790 0.95 -43.86 -25.70
C LEU A 790 -0.33 -43.96 -26.54
N ASP A 791 -0.17 -43.91 -27.86
CA ASP A 791 -1.23 -44.26 -28.79
C ASP A 791 -1.42 -45.79 -28.81
N PRO A 792 -2.66 -46.32 -28.73
CA PRO A 792 -2.91 -47.77 -28.76
C PRO A 792 -2.31 -48.51 -29.96
N SER A 793 -2.05 -47.80 -31.07
CA SER A 793 -1.43 -48.35 -32.28
C SER A 793 0.09 -48.45 -32.22
N PHE A 794 0.74 -47.75 -31.28
CA PHE A 794 2.18 -47.72 -31.12
C PHE A 794 2.66 -48.82 -30.17
N LEU A 795 3.64 -49.62 -30.58
CA LEU A 795 4.21 -50.69 -29.77
C LEU A 795 5.49 -50.21 -29.06
N PRO A 796 5.52 -50.18 -27.72
CA PRO A 796 6.72 -49.81 -26.99
C PRO A 796 7.84 -50.86 -27.16
N SER A 797 9.08 -50.42 -27.03
CA SER A 797 10.27 -51.28 -27.07
C SER A 797 10.26 -52.30 -25.92
N GLU A 798 10.84 -53.47 -26.16
CA GLU A 798 10.98 -54.52 -25.15
C GLU A 798 11.76 -54.05 -23.91
N ALA A 799 12.75 -53.17 -24.07
CA ALA A 799 13.50 -52.60 -22.96
C ALA A 799 12.62 -51.70 -22.07
N LEU A 800 11.82 -50.82 -22.69
CA LEU A 800 10.89 -49.97 -21.96
C LEU A 800 9.80 -50.80 -21.26
N LEU A 801 9.22 -51.79 -21.94
CA LEU A 801 8.17 -52.63 -21.37
C LEU A 801 8.64 -53.39 -20.12
N ARG A 802 9.86 -53.95 -20.14
CA ARG A 802 10.46 -54.58 -18.96
C ARG A 802 10.66 -53.58 -17.82
N PHE A 803 11.23 -52.42 -18.13
CA PHE A 803 11.46 -51.40 -17.12
C PHE A 803 10.15 -50.87 -16.49
N LEU A 804 9.10 -50.65 -17.30
CA LEU A 804 7.78 -50.26 -16.79
C LEU A 804 7.11 -51.39 -15.99
N SER A 805 7.32 -52.67 -16.36
CA SER A 805 6.82 -53.79 -15.54
C SER A 805 7.51 -53.84 -14.19
N ASP A 806 8.82 -53.58 -14.15
CA ASP A 806 9.61 -53.54 -12.93
C ASP A 806 9.18 -52.37 -12.01
N CYS A 807 8.93 -51.20 -12.60
CA CYS A 807 8.34 -50.05 -11.89
C CYS A 807 6.96 -50.39 -11.31
N CYS A 808 6.09 -51.01 -12.11
CA CYS A 808 4.73 -51.33 -11.71
C CYS A 808 4.69 -52.36 -10.57
N LEU A 809 5.47 -53.44 -10.66
CA LEU A 809 5.56 -54.44 -9.59
C LEU A 809 6.08 -53.83 -8.28
N SER A 810 7.17 -53.08 -8.36
CA SER A 810 7.78 -52.46 -7.17
C SER A 810 6.84 -51.44 -6.51
N LEU A 811 6.08 -50.67 -7.30
CA LEU A 811 5.08 -49.72 -6.78
C LEU A 811 3.85 -50.40 -6.19
N LEU A 812 3.38 -51.51 -6.78
CA LEU A 812 2.28 -52.32 -6.24
C LEU A 812 2.68 -52.96 -4.90
N THR A 813 3.93 -53.39 -4.76
CA THR A 813 4.46 -53.89 -3.49
C THR A 813 4.54 -52.77 -2.45
N LEU A 814 5.01 -51.57 -2.84
CA LEU A 814 5.02 -50.39 -1.97
C LEU A 814 3.59 -50.02 -1.50
N LEU A 815 2.60 -50.07 -2.40
CA LEU A 815 1.20 -49.79 -2.08
C LEU A 815 0.66 -50.69 -0.97
N LEU A 816 0.96 -51.99 -1.01
CA LEU A 816 0.54 -52.94 0.03
C LEU A 816 1.21 -52.66 1.38
N GLY A 817 2.47 -52.21 1.38
CA GLY A 817 3.15 -51.77 2.61
C GLY A 817 2.46 -50.55 3.24
N LEU A 818 2.04 -49.59 2.42
CA LEU A 818 1.32 -48.40 2.87
C LEU A 818 -0.07 -48.71 3.47
N GLU A 819 -0.72 -49.81 3.07
CA GLU A 819 -2.01 -50.24 3.63
C GLU A 819 -1.90 -50.80 5.05
N GLN A 820 -0.73 -51.30 5.43
CA GLN A 820 -0.49 -51.84 6.78
C GLN A 820 -0.16 -50.73 7.81
N GLU A 821 0.29 -49.56 7.35
CA GLU A 821 0.63 -48.38 8.17
C GLU A 821 -0.56 -47.41 8.41
N ALA A 822 -1.80 -47.88 8.24
CA ALA A 822 -3.04 -47.12 8.05
C ALA A 822 -3.52 -46.12 9.14
N ALA A 823 -2.66 -45.64 10.04
CA ALA A 823 -3.04 -44.70 11.10
C ALA A 823 -3.01 -43.21 10.68
N ALA A 824 -2.45 -42.84 9.52
CA ALA A 824 -2.33 -41.44 9.09
C ALA A 824 -3.15 -41.12 7.84
N GLN A 825 -4.07 -40.16 7.98
CA GLN A 825 -4.94 -39.60 6.91
C GLN A 825 -4.13 -39.08 5.71
N ASP A 826 -2.86 -38.75 5.93
CA ASP A 826 -1.89 -38.20 4.98
C ASP A 826 -1.37 -39.25 3.95
N SER A 827 -1.38 -40.55 4.26
CA SER A 827 -0.92 -41.62 3.34
C SER A 827 -1.90 -41.89 2.18
N ALA A 828 -3.16 -41.46 2.31
CA ALA A 828 -4.22 -41.77 1.36
C ALA A 828 -4.01 -41.16 -0.04
N GLN A 829 -3.51 -39.91 -0.10
CA GLN A 829 -3.32 -39.19 -1.37
C GLN A 829 -2.17 -39.78 -2.20
N LYS A 830 -1.05 -40.12 -1.56
CA LYS A 830 0.08 -40.82 -2.20
C LYS A 830 -0.35 -42.19 -2.72
N ARG A 831 -1.13 -42.94 -1.91
CA ARG A 831 -1.68 -44.23 -2.31
C ARG A 831 -2.60 -44.13 -3.53
N GLU A 832 -3.51 -43.16 -3.55
CA GLU A 832 -4.42 -42.95 -4.69
C GLU A 832 -3.65 -42.60 -5.98
N ALA A 833 -2.64 -41.73 -5.89
CA ALA A 833 -1.81 -41.37 -7.03
C ALA A 833 -1.01 -42.55 -7.58
N VAL A 834 -0.32 -43.32 -6.72
CA VAL A 834 0.47 -44.48 -7.14
C VAL A 834 -0.42 -45.59 -7.71
N TRP A 835 -1.56 -45.86 -7.08
CA TRP A 835 -2.54 -46.84 -7.59
C TRP A 835 -3.12 -46.39 -8.94
N GLY A 836 -3.51 -45.12 -9.05
CA GLY A 836 -4.00 -44.53 -10.29
C GLY A 836 -2.99 -44.63 -11.44
N ALA A 837 -1.70 -44.39 -11.16
CA ALA A 837 -0.61 -44.53 -12.13
C ALA A 837 -0.47 -45.98 -12.62
N CYS A 838 -0.44 -46.95 -11.69
CA CYS A 838 -0.32 -48.37 -12.02
C CYS A 838 -1.52 -48.86 -12.83
N LEU A 839 -2.74 -48.53 -12.39
CA LEU A 839 -3.98 -48.92 -13.05
C LEU A 839 -4.08 -48.33 -14.47
N ALA A 840 -3.75 -47.06 -14.65
CA ALA A 840 -3.70 -46.42 -15.97
C ALA A 840 -2.68 -47.10 -16.88
N ALA A 841 -1.47 -47.38 -16.40
CA ALA A 841 -0.44 -48.05 -17.20
C ALA A 841 -0.83 -49.49 -17.56
N LEU A 842 -1.34 -50.28 -16.62
CA LEU A 842 -1.74 -51.67 -16.85
C LEU A 842 -2.91 -51.81 -17.83
N SER A 843 -3.77 -50.80 -17.92
CA SER A 843 -4.90 -50.78 -18.86
C SER A 843 -4.53 -50.21 -20.23
N SER A 844 -3.73 -49.14 -20.30
CA SER A 844 -3.46 -48.46 -21.57
C SER A 844 -2.19 -48.93 -22.28
N VAL A 845 -1.18 -49.45 -21.57
CA VAL A 845 0.09 -49.88 -22.17
C VAL A 845 -0.01 -51.32 -22.70
N PRO A 846 0.09 -51.55 -24.03
CA PRO A 846 0.00 -52.88 -24.61
C PRO A 846 1.07 -53.81 -24.04
N ARG A 847 0.68 -55.06 -23.74
CA ARG A 847 1.53 -56.14 -23.20
C ARG A 847 2.08 -55.92 -21.79
N LEU A 848 1.91 -54.75 -21.16
CA LEU A 848 2.46 -54.47 -19.82
C LEU A 848 1.89 -55.41 -18.76
N LEU A 849 0.55 -55.52 -18.67
CA LEU A 849 -0.11 -56.43 -17.71
C LEU A 849 0.38 -57.89 -17.87
N ARG A 850 0.54 -58.34 -19.11
CA ARG A 850 1.02 -59.70 -19.40
C ARG A 850 2.43 -59.92 -18.86
N LEU A 851 3.32 -58.93 -19.02
CA LEU A 851 4.69 -58.99 -18.49
C LEU A 851 4.70 -58.97 -16.96
N VAL A 852 3.91 -58.09 -16.34
CA VAL A 852 3.75 -58.03 -14.87
C VAL A 852 3.34 -59.39 -14.31
N LEU A 853 2.34 -60.04 -14.92
CA LEU A 853 1.92 -61.38 -14.51
C LEU A 853 2.99 -62.46 -14.82
N GLN A 854 3.77 -62.33 -15.89
CA GLN A 854 4.85 -63.28 -16.21
C GLN A 854 6.04 -63.21 -15.24
N CYS A 855 6.26 -62.05 -14.63
CA CYS A 855 7.27 -61.84 -13.60
C CYS A 855 6.83 -62.38 -12.22
N ALA A 856 5.53 -62.56 -11.99
CA ALA A 856 4.96 -63.14 -10.77
C ALA A 856 5.09 -64.67 -10.70
N ARG A 857 6.32 -65.19 -10.82
CA ARG A 857 6.61 -66.63 -10.76
C ARG A 857 6.63 -67.11 -9.32
N VAL A 858 5.61 -67.87 -8.93
CA VAL A 858 5.45 -68.41 -7.56
C VAL A 858 6.67 -69.22 -7.09
N SER A 859 7.35 -69.93 -7.99
CA SER A 859 8.53 -70.75 -7.68
C SER A 859 9.74 -69.95 -7.18
N ASP A 860 9.79 -68.67 -7.51
CA ASP A 860 10.96 -67.82 -7.28
C ASP A 860 10.79 -66.97 -6.00
N LEU A 861 9.63 -67.07 -5.33
CA LEU A 861 9.23 -66.25 -4.18
C LEU A 861 9.52 -66.92 -2.82
N CYS A 862 9.83 -66.09 -1.83
CA CYS A 862 9.91 -66.51 -0.43
C CYS A 862 8.51 -66.68 0.21
N GLU A 863 8.40 -67.41 1.32
CA GLU A 863 7.10 -67.63 2.01
C GLU A 863 6.41 -66.31 2.42
N GLU A 864 7.18 -65.27 2.78
CA GLU A 864 6.66 -63.94 3.14
C GLU A 864 6.12 -63.14 1.94
N GLU A 865 6.52 -63.51 0.72
CA GLU A 865 6.15 -62.83 -0.53
C GLU A 865 4.87 -63.41 -1.17
N LEU A 866 4.52 -64.66 -0.86
CA LEU A 866 3.33 -65.32 -1.39
C LEU A 866 2.02 -64.59 -1.01
N PRO A 867 1.81 -64.13 0.24
CA PRO A 867 0.63 -63.35 0.61
C PRO A 867 0.57 -62.00 -0.11
N LEU A 868 1.72 -61.34 -0.30
CA LEU A 868 1.81 -60.05 -1.01
C LEU A 868 1.37 -60.21 -2.46
N LEU A 869 1.89 -61.23 -3.16
CA LEU A 869 1.48 -61.52 -4.54
C LEU A 869 -0.04 -61.77 -4.63
N ALA A 870 -0.61 -62.53 -3.69
CA ALA A 870 -2.03 -62.81 -3.68
C ALA A 870 -2.89 -61.56 -3.43
N GLN A 871 -2.44 -60.67 -2.55
CA GLN A 871 -3.08 -59.37 -2.31
C GLN A 871 -3.01 -58.45 -3.54
N MET A 872 -1.84 -58.36 -4.21
CA MET A 872 -1.68 -57.59 -5.46
C MET A 872 -2.67 -58.10 -6.54
N LEU A 873 -2.72 -59.42 -6.74
CA LEU A 873 -3.63 -60.03 -7.72
C LEU A 873 -5.10 -59.79 -7.36
N SER A 874 -5.45 -59.85 -6.08
CA SER A 874 -6.81 -59.56 -5.60
C SER A 874 -7.21 -58.11 -5.89
N LEU A 875 -6.34 -57.15 -5.58
CA LEU A 875 -6.55 -55.73 -5.90
C LEU A 875 -6.78 -55.50 -7.40
N MET A 876 -5.95 -56.13 -8.24
CA MET A 876 -6.06 -56.02 -9.70
C MET A 876 -7.35 -56.65 -10.24
N LEU A 877 -7.79 -57.79 -9.68
CA LEU A 877 -9.02 -58.48 -10.09
C LEU A 877 -10.29 -57.73 -9.68
N GLN A 878 -10.27 -57.02 -8.55
CA GLN A 878 -11.43 -56.27 -8.07
C GLN A 878 -11.72 -55.02 -8.93
N HIS A 879 -10.73 -54.50 -9.66
CA HIS A 879 -10.90 -53.29 -10.47
C HIS A 879 -11.46 -53.54 -11.87
N SER A 880 -12.57 -52.87 -12.18
CA SER A 880 -13.34 -53.04 -13.43
C SER A 880 -12.56 -52.70 -14.71
N GLN A 881 -11.65 -51.70 -14.65
CA GLN A 881 -10.86 -51.27 -15.82
C GLN A 881 -9.90 -52.35 -16.33
N LEU A 882 -9.41 -53.24 -15.46
CA LEU A 882 -8.49 -54.32 -15.82
C LEU A 882 -9.19 -55.60 -16.25
N ARG A 883 -10.52 -55.72 -16.04
CA ARG A 883 -11.27 -56.97 -16.24
C ARG A 883 -11.06 -57.59 -17.63
N ASN A 884 -11.14 -56.79 -18.69
CA ASN A 884 -10.96 -57.28 -20.06
C ASN A 884 -9.51 -57.73 -20.32
N HIS A 885 -8.54 -57.00 -19.78
CA HIS A 885 -7.11 -57.33 -19.91
C HIS A 885 -6.75 -58.58 -19.10
N MET A 886 -7.35 -58.77 -17.92
CA MET A 886 -7.21 -59.98 -17.10
C MET A 886 -7.83 -61.20 -17.80
N LEU A 887 -9.01 -61.05 -18.41
CA LEU A 887 -9.64 -62.10 -19.22
C LEU A 887 -8.76 -62.50 -20.42
N ALA A 888 -8.16 -61.53 -21.10
CA ALA A 888 -7.22 -61.80 -22.20
C ALA A 888 -5.96 -62.58 -21.77
N ASN A 889 -5.59 -62.53 -20.49
CA ASN A 889 -4.47 -63.26 -19.90
C ASN A 889 -4.92 -64.43 -18.99
N GLY A 890 -6.17 -64.90 -19.12
CA GLY A 890 -6.79 -65.85 -18.19
C GLY A 890 -6.05 -67.17 -18.03
N THR A 891 -5.38 -67.67 -19.07
CA THR A 891 -4.58 -68.91 -18.98
C THR A 891 -3.37 -68.74 -18.06
N LEU A 892 -2.67 -67.61 -18.17
CA LEU A 892 -1.50 -67.31 -17.35
C LEU A 892 -1.90 -67.04 -15.90
N LEU A 893 -3.00 -66.30 -15.69
CA LEU A 893 -3.60 -66.09 -14.37
C LEU A 893 -3.99 -67.43 -13.71
N GLN A 894 -4.58 -68.36 -14.47
CA GLN A 894 -4.93 -69.69 -13.96
C GLN A 894 -3.69 -70.47 -13.49
N HIS A 895 -2.56 -70.38 -14.19
CA HIS A 895 -1.33 -71.07 -13.79
C HIS A 895 -0.78 -70.49 -12.48
N ILE A 896 -0.72 -69.16 -12.35
CA ILE A 896 -0.23 -68.49 -11.13
C ILE A 896 -1.10 -68.87 -9.92
N VAL A 897 -2.43 -68.85 -10.07
CA VAL A 897 -3.36 -69.22 -8.99
C VAL A 897 -3.22 -70.71 -8.62
N GLN A 898 -3.06 -71.60 -9.61
CA GLN A 898 -2.82 -73.02 -9.36
C GLN A 898 -1.51 -73.25 -8.60
N ASP A 899 -0.44 -72.55 -8.97
CA ASP A 899 0.85 -72.68 -8.30
C ASP A 899 0.82 -72.13 -6.88
N LEU A 900 0.14 -71.00 -6.63
CA LEU A 900 -0.11 -70.48 -5.28
C LEU A 900 -0.88 -71.49 -4.41
N THR A 901 -1.95 -72.11 -4.95
CA THR A 901 -2.72 -73.11 -4.21
C THR A 901 -1.93 -74.39 -3.89
N ARG A 902 -0.97 -74.78 -4.76
CA ARG A 902 -0.10 -75.95 -4.54
C ARG A 902 0.94 -75.70 -3.46
N TYR A 903 1.54 -74.51 -3.45
CA TYR A 903 2.54 -74.13 -2.44
C TYR A 903 1.93 -73.98 -1.03
N CYS A 904 0.67 -73.58 -0.92
CA CYS A 904 -0.03 -73.41 0.37
C CYS A 904 -0.83 -74.65 0.84
N GLY A 905 -0.58 -75.82 0.27
CA GLY A 905 -1.39 -77.05 0.44
C GLY A 905 -1.33 -77.78 1.79
N GLY A 906 -1.14 -77.08 2.92
CA GLY A 906 -1.20 -77.64 4.29
C GLY A 906 -2.51 -77.31 5.02
N ASP A 907 -2.74 -77.94 6.20
CA ASP A 907 -3.95 -77.85 7.06
C ASP A 907 -4.39 -76.44 7.53
N ARG A 908 -3.74 -75.37 7.06
CA ARG A 908 -4.10 -73.96 7.31
C ARG A 908 -4.30 -73.23 5.97
N ARG A 909 -5.50 -73.28 5.39
CA ARG A 909 -5.86 -72.34 4.31
C ARG A 909 -5.87 -70.91 4.88
N GLU A 910 -4.91 -70.11 4.46
CA GLU A 910 -4.77 -68.72 4.90
C GLU A 910 -5.83 -67.81 4.23
N GLN A 911 -6.29 -66.79 4.95
CA GLN A 911 -7.46 -65.99 4.56
C GLN A 911 -7.28 -65.21 3.24
N TRP A 912 -6.07 -64.75 2.96
CA TRP A 912 -5.73 -64.07 1.70
C TRP A 912 -5.88 -64.99 0.47
N LEU A 913 -5.68 -66.31 0.62
CA LEU A 913 -5.82 -67.27 -0.47
C LEU A 913 -7.31 -67.48 -0.80
N THR A 914 -8.16 -67.52 0.24
CA THR A 914 -9.62 -67.55 0.05
C THR A 914 -10.14 -66.28 -0.62
N ASP A 915 -9.62 -65.11 -0.24
CA ASP A 915 -10.02 -63.84 -0.85
C ASP A 915 -9.60 -63.75 -2.33
N LEU A 916 -8.38 -64.21 -2.66
CA LEU A 916 -7.91 -64.30 -4.04
C LEU A 916 -8.79 -65.25 -4.88
N LEU A 917 -9.08 -66.45 -4.37
CA LEU A 917 -9.92 -67.43 -5.07
C LEU A 917 -11.35 -66.91 -5.28
N TYR A 918 -11.90 -66.19 -4.30
CA TYR A 918 -13.18 -65.51 -4.43
C TYR A 918 -13.11 -64.45 -5.55
N CYS A 919 -12.15 -63.54 -5.51
CA CYS A 919 -11.98 -62.50 -6.53
C CYS A 919 -11.81 -63.11 -7.93
N TYR A 920 -10.94 -64.12 -8.07
CA TYR A 920 -10.71 -64.87 -9.31
C TYR A 920 -12.02 -65.47 -9.86
N SER A 921 -12.80 -66.14 -9.00
CA SER A 921 -14.08 -66.73 -9.37
C SER A 921 -15.09 -65.69 -9.84
N VAL A 922 -15.17 -64.53 -9.18
CA VAL A 922 -16.09 -63.44 -9.55
C VAL A 922 -15.71 -62.84 -10.92
N THR A 923 -14.41 -62.60 -11.17
CA THR A 923 -13.96 -62.04 -12.46
C THR A 923 -14.11 -62.99 -13.64
N LEU A 924 -13.96 -64.31 -13.43
CA LEU A 924 -13.94 -65.31 -14.50
C LEU A 924 -15.26 -66.09 -14.65
N SER A 925 -16.19 -66.00 -13.69
CA SER A 925 -17.49 -66.68 -13.73
C SER A 925 -18.41 -66.21 -14.87
N THR A 926 -18.10 -65.10 -15.55
CA THR A 926 -18.81 -64.70 -16.78
C THR A 926 -18.35 -65.45 -18.04
N HIS A 927 -17.32 -66.30 -17.94
CA HIS A 927 -16.74 -67.00 -19.10
C HIS A 927 -16.43 -68.49 -18.87
N ARG A 928 -17.37 -69.27 -18.33
CA ARG A 928 -17.38 -70.73 -18.53
C ARG A 928 -18.74 -71.26 -18.96
N GLY A 929 -18.89 -71.45 -20.27
CA GLY A 929 -19.46 -72.70 -20.75
C GLY A 929 -18.52 -73.84 -20.34
N ASN A 930 -19.06 -74.78 -19.57
CA ASN A 930 -18.57 -76.12 -19.26
C ASN A 930 -17.07 -76.40 -19.44
N LEU A 931 -16.34 -76.52 -18.32
CA LEU A 931 -15.36 -77.59 -18.08
C LEU A 931 -14.87 -77.55 -16.62
N GLY A 932 -15.08 -78.67 -15.91
CA GLY A 932 -14.35 -79.16 -14.73
C GLY A 932 -14.11 -78.20 -13.55
N LEU A 933 -15.01 -78.22 -12.57
CA LEU A 933 -14.87 -77.59 -11.24
C LEU A 933 -14.80 -78.65 -10.13
N ARG A 934 -14.24 -79.83 -10.40
CA ARG A 934 -14.27 -80.97 -9.47
C ARG A 934 -12.99 -81.28 -8.69
N ASP A 935 -11.88 -80.59 -8.96
CA ASP A 935 -10.58 -80.92 -8.33
C ASP A 935 -9.98 -79.78 -7.48
N ILE A 936 -10.81 -78.90 -6.89
CA ILE A 936 -10.34 -77.81 -5.99
C ILE A 936 -11.05 -77.83 -4.62
N TYR A 937 -11.58 -78.99 -4.19
CA TYR A 937 -12.01 -79.17 -2.79
C TYR A 937 -11.10 -80.12 -2.04
#